data_AF-A0A1Z5TTV6-F1
#
_entry.id   AF-A0A1Z5TTV6-F1
#
_cell.length_a   1.000
_cell.length_b   1.000
_cell.length_c   1.000
_cell.angle_alpha   90.00
_cell.angle_beta   90.00
_cell.angle_gamma   90.00
#
_symmetry.space_group_name_H-M   'P 1'
#
loop_
_entity.id
_entity.type
_entity.pdbx_description
1 polymer ?
#
loop_
_entity_poly.entity_id
_entity_poly.type
_entity_poly.pdbx_seq_one_letter_code
_entity_poly.pdbx_strand_id
1 'polypeptide(L)'
;MWYGWRYTVPYLRQEWEYKQGFLSSQSDGTYGLARAGDFEGTAIKWIDPALVPGGEADPEGKRRLVFVGDIHGCKQELLELLKKVHFNTATDHLIPTGDVISKGPDNTGVLDELIRLKAESLRGNHEDRILEAAKTLLPADLDDESLSVTSKGSKKDRKLLKHLKRRHMQYLRDMPLMLRIPALPQATDSSWRKDNGRITEEIIVVHAGLVPHLPLKKQDPYFVMNMRSIDHITHVPSALHQTKKGKSRPWMQIWNWYNDRLARGRSTKGFHLYTKEEYEVEQAESRQSWIDRIWGVVTGSKKKVARPQVAVNSFKPKPKAAASLTARFLSSPFGRSRNASPVPDPSNPTTNTILSYLNNPTNAGGDLQSTKDASTSDWYIEGPGRRVGYDNLTAIDWIYEYNKERTRLRQLTVNAPGLLGQVKSILDASQIWLVLVATGIAVGSIAAGIDVASDWMGDLKQGVCSNVQDGGKFYLSRPFCCWGVNSYAECHDWRTWSTMLGVSNRGGSYIIEYIAFVLLSVAFATCASTLVNKYSLYAKQSGIPEIKTVLGGFVIRRFLGAWTLVVKSLGLCLAVASGMWLGKEGPLVHVACCCANVFMKLFAPSTISANEARKREAFSAAAASGISVAFGSPIGGVLFSLEQLSYYFPDKTMWASFVCAMVAAVTLQAFDPFRTGKLVLYQVSYHSGWHAFELVPFALIGILGGLYGAMFIKLNMRIAAWRASARNKFVQRPVLEVLIVALATALISFPITFLRAQSSELVEHLFAECKDIQDDYLGLCRAGIANTGVIFALILSGLLGFLLTTVTFGLQIPAGILLPSMAIGATYGRVVGLVMEVWQQQHPNFIAFSTCEPDIPCVTPGTYAVIGAASALAGATRMTVSIVVIMFELTGALTYVLPIMIAVMLSKWVGDAFGKRGIYESWISIQGYPFLDNKIDDAVVPDVPVNNIMTRVEDLICIIATGHTISSLQELLQEHQFRGYPVITSLRDPTLLGYISRTELAFALSTAVAPSPSGRALPPETECFFAHQPLADPTITLDLRPWMDQTPITLNSRTSFQLVRDMFEKLGLRYLVFTDRGELAGLLTKKDLWYVLNEGDFGHNDQKPKANISLDEYSQNLGDFVDEVRSAGGTPILVTPLTRRSFSGDPPRIVESLSNETAATIAVANSKHARYIDLNRASTEYCNEIGPEACHVYNLNDGGEVEKLNGEDNTHLNVWGSIVFGRMVSDLMVEKYWDIAFWTKPNVTMSWEIEHGVAV
;
A
#
# COMPACT_ATOMS: atom_id res chain seq x y z
N MET A 1 -13.98 -11.29 41.16
CA MET A 1 -13.92 -12.77 41.03
C MET A 1 -15.26 -13.40 40.63
N TRP A 2 -16.35 -13.25 41.38
CA TRP A 2 -17.64 -13.93 41.14
C TRP A 2 -18.16 -13.89 39.69
N TYR A 3 -18.11 -12.72 39.04
CA TYR A 3 -18.50 -12.57 37.63
C TYR A 3 -17.64 -13.40 36.67
N GLY A 4 -16.33 -13.51 36.94
CA GLY A 4 -15.43 -14.39 36.19
C GLY A 4 -15.83 -15.85 36.35
N TRP A 5 -16.00 -16.31 37.59
CA TRP A 5 -16.40 -17.69 37.91
C TRP A 5 -17.71 -18.10 37.21
N ARG A 6 -18.71 -17.21 37.14
CA ARG A 6 -20.00 -17.49 36.49
C ARG A 6 -19.93 -17.64 34.97
N TYR A 7 -18.89 -17.11 34.31
CA TYR A 7 -18.65 -17.30 32.87
C TYR A 7 -17.56 -18.35 32.57
N THR A 8 -16.52 -18.46 33.40
CA THR A 8 -15.45 -19.43 33.19
C THR A 8 -15.85 -20.84 33.59
N VAL A 9 -16.64 -21.05 34.65
CA VAL A 9 -17.01 -22.42 35.07
C VAL A 9 -17.90 -23.15 34.06
N PRO A 10 -18.93 -22.53 33.43
CA PRO A 10 -19.65 -23.19 32.34
C PRO A 10 -18.76 -23.51 31.13
N TYR A 11 -17.87 -22.58 30.76
CA TYR A 11 -16.94 -22.77 29.63
C TYR A 11 -15.88 -23.85 29.92
N LEU A 12 -15.33 -23.88 31.13
CA LEU A 12 -14.36 -24.89 31.59
C LEU A 12 -15.02 -26.24 31.81
N ARG A 13 -16.27 -26.30 32.29
CA ARG A 13 -17.08 -27.52 32.32
C ARG A 13 -17.29 -28.03 30.90
N GLN A 14 -17.67 -27.17 29.96
CA GLN A 14 -17.84 -27.55 28.55
C GLN A 14 -16.51 -28.03 27.94
N GLU A 15 -15.38 -27.38 28.19
CA GLU A 15 -14.06 -27.86 27.76
C GLU A 15 -13.63 -29.17 28.45
N TRP A 16 -14.07 -29.40 29.69
CA TRP A 16 -13.78 -30.61 30.48
C TRP A 16 -14.62 -31.80 30.03
N GLU A 17 -15.92 -31.61 29.81
CA GLU A 17 -16.84 -32.59 29.23
C GLU A 17 -16.40 -32.94 27.80
N TYR A 18 -16.02 -31.95 27.00
CA TYR A 18 -15.39 -32.15 25.69
C TYR A 18 -14.13 -33.01 25.79
N LYS A 19 -13.22 -32.74 26.74
CA LYS A 19 -11.98 -33.53 26.92
C LYS A 19 -12.22 -34.94 27.50
N GLN A 20 -13.16 -35.11 28.43
CA GLN A 20 -13.50 -36.43 28.99
C GLN A 20 -14.20 -37.32 27.98
N GLY A 21 -14.99 -36.74 27.06
CA GLY A 21 -15.58 -37.46 25.92
C GLY A 21 -14.57 -38.05 24.92
N PHE A 22 -13.29 -37.68 25.02
CA PHE A 22 -12.19 -38.23 24.19
C PHE A 22 -11.27 -39.21 24.93
N LEU A 23 -11.59 -39.63 26.16
CA LEU A 23 -10.82 -40.67 26.86
C LEU A 23 -11.22 -42.08 26.36
N SER A 24 -10.23 -42.87 25.97
CA SER A 24 -10.36 -44.13 25.21
C SER A 24 -10.88 -45.34 26.00
N SER A 25 -11.58 -45.14 27.12
CA SER A 25 -11.92 -46.20 28.09
C SER A 25 -13.41 -46.52 28.23
N GLN A 26 -14.27 -46.12 27.28
CA GLN A 26 -15.68 -46.56 27.23
C GLN A 26 -15.89 -47.59 26.12
N SER A 27 -16.44 -48.75 26.48
CA SER A 27 -16.49 -49.98 25.67
C SER A 27 -17.24 -49.84 24.34
N ASP A 28 -18.22 -48.94 24.28
CA ASP A 28 -19.22 -48.97 23.21
C ASP A 28 -18.82 -48.11 22.01
N GLY A 29 -17.78 -47.28 22.16
CA GLY A 29 -17.08 -46.58 21.08
C GLY A 29 -17.97 -45.66 20.26
N THR A 30 -18.65 -44.72 20.90
CA THR A 30 -19.27 -43.54 20.26
C THR A 30 -18.31 -42.36 20.36
N TYR A 31 -18.27 -41.52 19.32
CA TYR A 31 -17.49 -40.28 19.27
C TYR A 31 -18.45 -39.09 19.24
N GLY A 32 -18.14 -37.99 19.94
CA GLY A 32 -18.79 -36.69 19.71
C GLY A 32 -19.50 -36.07 20.90
N LEU A 33 -20.29 -35.01 20.61
CA LEU A 33 -21.08 -34.27 21.62
C LEU A 33 -22.47 -34.87 21.82
N ALA A 34 -23.06 -35.45 20.78
CA ALA A 34 -24.31 -36.21 20.85
C ALA A 34 -23.99 -37.70 20.65
N ARG A 35 -24.64 -38.59 21.41
CA ARG A 35 -24.49 -40.03 21.19
C ARG A 35 -25.27 -40.40 19.92
N ALA A 36 -24.80 -41.40 19.19
CA ALA A 36 -25.43 -41.85 17.94
C ALA A 36 -26.88 -42.40 18.12
N GLY A 37 -27.37 -42.54 19.36
CA GLY A 37 -28.76 -42.88 19.69
C GLY A 37 -29.64 -41.69 20.08
N ASP A 38 -29.10 -40.48 20.23
CA ASP A 38 -29.83 -39.31 20.77
C ASP A 38 -30.62 -38.55 19.68
N PHE A 39 -30.50 -38.92 18.41
CA PHE A 39 -31.13 -38.24 17.29
C PHE A 39 -32.60 -38.63 17.07
N GLU A 40 -33.50 -37.67 17.21
CA GLU A 40 -34.93 -37.84 16.94
C GLU A 40 -35.24 -37.70 15.43
N GLY A 41 -35.14 -38.83 14.73
CA GLY A 41 -35.49 -38.95 13.31
C GLY A 41 -34.81 -40.14 12.61
N THR A 42 -34.96 -40.20 11.29
CA THR A 42 -34.34 -41.25 10.46
C THR A 42 -32.84 -40.97 10.26
N ALA A 43 -31.96 -41.57 11.06
CA ALA A 43 -30.51 -41.32 10.95
C ALA A 43 -29.92 -41.71 9.58
N ILE A 44 -30.39 -42.81 8.98
CA ILE A 44 -29.94 -43.29 7.66
C ILE A 44 -31.16 -43.79 6.88
N LYS A 45 -31.37 -43.26 5.67
CA LYS A 45 -32.43 -43.69 4.74
C LYS A 45 -31.81 -44.20 3.44
N TRP A 46 -32.42 -45.21 2.81
CA TRP A 46 -32.18 -45.52 1.39
C TRP A 46 -33.16 -44.73 0.52
N ILE A 47 -32.70 -44.22 -0.62
CA ILE A 47 -33.59 -43.70 -1.67
C ILE A 47 -34.56 -44.80 -2.13
N ASP A 48 -35.79 -44.42 -2.51
CA ASP A 48 -36.74 -45.34 -3.15
C ASP A 48 -36.12 -45.95 -4.42
N PRO A 49 -36.04 -47.29 -4.55
CA PRO A 49 -35.53 -47.96 -5.75
C PRO A 49 -36.22 -47.52 -7.05
N ALA A 50 -37.48 -47.10 -7.00
CA ALA A 50 -38.21 -46.62 -8.17
C ALA A 50 -37.71 -45.25 -8.70
N LEU A 51 -36.91 -44.52 -7.91
CA LEU A 51 -36.31 -43.23 -8.26
C LEU A 51 -34.87 -43.37 -8.78
N VAL A 52 -34.26 -44.55 -8.70
CA VAL A 52 -32.86 -44.79 -9.11
C VAL A 52 -32.75 -44.83 -10.65
N PRO A 53 -31.94 -43.95 -11.28
CA PRO A 53 -31.70 -44.00 -12.72
C PRO A 53 -31.09 -45.32 -13.17
N GLY A 54 -31.70 -45.98 -14.16
CA GLY A 54 -31.30 -47.32 -14.58
C GLY A 54 -31.76 -48.47 -13.67
N GLY A 55 -32.60 -48.20 -12.67
CA GLY A 55 -33.24 -49.23 -11.84
C GLY A 55 -34.44 -49.89 -12.53
N GLU A 56 -35.11 -50.80 -11.83
CA GLU A 56 -36.25 -51.58 -12.37
C GLU A 56 -37.40 -50.71 -12.90
N ALA A 57 -37.60 -49.50 -12.34
CA ALA A 57 -38.61 -48.52 -12.76
C ALA A 57 -38.10 -47.45 -13.75
N ASP A 58 -36.89 -47.65 -14.30
CA ASP A 58 -36.27 -46.82 -15.36
C ASP A 58 -35.21 -47.62 -16.16
N PRO A 59 -35.57 -48.74 -16.83
CA PRO A 59 -34.61 -49.56 -17.57
C PRO A 59 -33.95 -48.82 -18.75
N GLU A 60 -34.54 -47.72 -19.23
CA GLU A 60 -33.98 -46.87 -20.28
C GLU A 60 -33.03 -45.78 -19.74
N GLY A 61 -33.02 -45.49 -18.44
CA GLY A 61 -32.16 -44.45 -17.84
C GLY A 61 -32.56 -43.01 -18.14
N LYS A 62 -33.87 -42.75 -18.28
CA LYS A 62 -34.39 -41.41 -18.57
C LYS A 62 -34.50 -40.55 -17.31
N ARG A 63 -34.35 -41.12 -16.11
CA ARG A 63 -34.39 -40.38 -14.83
C ARG A 63 -33.07 -39.68 -14.51
N ARG A 64 -33.14 -38.60 -13.71
CA ARG A 64 -31.98 -37.87 -13.20
C ARG A 64 -32.14 -37.54 -11.73
N LEU A 65 -31.08 -37.72 -10.93
CA LEU A 65 -31.02 -37.22 -9.56
C LEU A 65 -30.37 -35.83 -9.55
N VAL A 66 -31.06 -34.85 -8.95
CA VAL A 66 -30.64 -33.45 -8.93
C VAL A 66 -30.44 -33.00 -7.49
N PHE A 67 -29.20 -32.71 -7.12
CA PHE A 67 -28.81 -32.32 -5.76
C PHE A 67 -28.70 -30.79 -5.64
N VAL A 68 -29.27 -30.22 -4.57
CA VAL A 68 -29.25 -28.76 -4.32
C VAL A 68 -29.04 -28.48 -2.83
N GLY A 69 -28.02 -27.74 -2.45
CA GLY A 69 -27.77 -27.29 -1.06
C GLY A 69 -28.12 -25.82 -0.84
N ASP A 70 -28.13 -25.41 0.43
CA ASP A 70 -28.20 -24.02 0.90
C ASP A 70 -29.39 -23.19 0.34
N ILE A 71 -30.53 -23.84 0.11
CA ILE A 71 -31.75 -23.20 -0.47
C ILE A 71 -32.31 -22.11 0.46
N HIS A 72 -32.20 -22.29 1.78
CA HIS A 72 -32.43 -21.29 2.83
C HIS A 72 -33.76 -20.53 2.91
N GLY A 73 -34.76 -20.80 2.07
CA GLY A 73 -35.98 -20.00 1.92
C GLY A 73 -36.00 -19.11 0.67
N CYS A 74 -35.06 -19.32 -0.26
CA CYS A 74 -34.93 -18.59 -1.53
C CYS A 74 -35.71 -19.29 -2.65
N LYS A 75 -37.04 -19.11 -2.66
CA LYS A 75 -37.95 -19.83 -3.56
C LYS A 75 -37.81 -19.46 -5.04
N GLN A 76 -37.64 -18.18 -5.35
CA GLN A 76 -37.57 -17.73 -6.75
C GLN A 76 -36.31 -18.27 -7.42
N GLU A 77 -35.21 -18.28 -6.68
CA GLU A 77 -33.90 -18.78 -7.03
C GLU A 77 -33.90 -20.30 -7.22
N LEU A 78 -34.63 -21.04 -6.37
CA LEU A 78 -34.88 -22.47 -6.56
C LEU A 78 -35.65 -22.75 -7.86
N LEU A 79 -36.74 -22.02 -8.11
CA LEU A 79 -37.54 -22.20 -9.34
C LEU A 79 -36.74 -21.82 -10.60
N GLU A 80 -35.92 -20.77 -10.54
CA GLU A 80 -34.98 -20.44 -11.61
C GLU A 80 -33.92 -21.51 -11.82
N LEU A 81 -33.36 -22.08 -10.75
CA LEU A 81 -32.36 -23.15 -10.84
C LEU A 81 -32.96 -24.40 -11.52
N LEU A 82 -34.16 -24.82 -11.08
CA LEU A 82 -34.90 -25.93 -11.69
C LEU A 82 -35.21 -25.67 -13.18
N LYS A 83 -35.60 -24.43 -13.54
CA LYS A 83 -35.77 -24.02 -14.94
C LYS A 83 -34.46 -24.07 -15.74
N LYS A 84 -33.33 -23.64 -15.15
CA LYS A 84 -31.99 -23.61 -15.77
C LYS A 84 -31.36 -24.99 -15.97
N VAL A 85 -31.72 -26.01 -15.16
CA VAL A 85 -31.30 -27.41 -15.35
C VAL A 85 -32.29 -28.24 -16.20
N HIS A 86 -33.33 -27.58 -16.73
CA HIS A 86 -34.45 -28.20 -17.44
C HIS A 86 -35.11 -29.34 -16.63
N PHE A 87 -35.43 -29.08 -15.36
CA PHE A 87 -36.01 -30.08 -14.46
C PHE A 87 -37.39 -30.54 -14.94
N ASN A 88 -37.51 -31.84 -15.23
CA ASN A 88 -38.74 -32.50 -15.67
C ASN A 88 -39.35 -33.30 -14.51
N THR A 89 -40.51 -32.86 -14.02
CA THR A 89 -41.20 -33.46 -12.87
C THR A 89 -41.69 -34.91 -13.07
N ALA A 90 -41.59 -35.48 -14.27
CA ALA A 90 -41.92 -36.88 -14.54
C ALA A 90 -40.70 -37.82 -14.50
N THR A 91 -39.50 -37.32 -14.80
CA THR A 91 -38.27 -38.13 -14.88
C THR A 91 -37.27 -37.78 -13.79
N ASP A 92 -37.16 -36.52 -13.41
CA ASP A 92 -36.12 -36.03 -12.52
C ASP A 92 -36.61 -36.04 -11.06
N HIS A 93 -35.70 -36.35 -10.14
CA HIS A 93 -35.96 -36.31 -8.71
C HIS A 93 -35.02 -35.31 -8.02
N LEU A 94 -35.58 -34.51 -7.12
CA LEU A 94 -34.88 -33.43 -6.42
C LEU A 94 -34.49 -33.88 -5.00
N ILE A 95 -33.20 -33.75 -4.67
CA ILE A 95 -32.63 -34.13 -3.37
C ILE A 95 -31.95 -32.88 -2.74
N PRO A 96 -32.67 -32.12 -1.89
CA PRO A 96 -32.09 -31.02 -1.15
C PRO A 96 -31.12 -31.50 -0.06
N THR A 97 -29.90 -30.97 -0.02
CA THR A 97 -28.83 -31.44 0.87
C THR A 97 -28.76 -30.67 2.19
N GLY A 98 -29.91 -30.44 2.82
CA GLY A 98 -30.07 -29.64 4.04
C GLY A 98 -30.00 -28.12 3.82
N ASP A 99 -30.26 -27.37 4.89
CA ASP A 99 -30.25 -25.92 4.96
C ASP A 99 -31.22 -25.28 3.94
N VAL A 100 -32.47 -25.76 3.98
CA VAL A 100 -33.58 -25.35 3.09
C VAL A 100 -34.39 -24.17 3.62
N ILE A 101 -34.21 -23.76 4.88
CA ILE A 101 -34.90 -22.60 5.51
C ILE A 101 -33.94 -21.64 6.27
N SER A 102 -34.55 -20.64 6.92
CA SER A 102 -34.04 -19.76 7.97
C SER A 102 -33.14 -18.57 7.58
N LYS A 103 -32.81 -18.33 6.30
CA LYS A 103 -32.09 -17.09 5.87
C LYS A 103 -32.83 -16.27 4.80
N GLY A 104 -33.52 -16.94 3.87
CA GLY A 104 -34.22 -16.34 2.73
C GLY A 104 -35.64 -15.85 3.02
N PRO A 105 -36.30 -15.20 2.05
CA PRO A 105 -37.56 -14.49 2.24
C PRO A 105 -38.80 -15.39 2.34
N ASP A 106 -38.90 -16.49 1.57
CA ASP A 106 -40.10 -17.35 1.48
C ASP A 106 -39.82 -18.79 1.92
N ASN A 107 -39.56 -18.94 3.21
CA ASN A 107 -39.33 -20.24 3.87
C ASN A 107 -40.51 -21.21 3.70
N THR A 108 -41.74 -20.71 3.87
CA THR A 108 -42.98 -21.50 3.73
C THR A 108 -43.21 -21.97 2.30
N GLY A 109 -42.91 -21.13 1.30
CA GLY A 109 -43.11 -21.44 -0.09
C GLY A 109 -42.01 -22.31 -0.70
N VAL A 110 -40.79 -22.33 -0.13
CA VAL A 110 -39.81 -23.39 -0.40
C VAL A 110 -40.34 -24.73 0.10
N LEU A 111 -40.80 -24.82 1.35
CA LEU A 111 -41.31 -26.08 1.91
C LEU A 111 -42.55 -26.58 1.17
N ASP A 112 -43.49 -25.70 0.80
CA ASP A 112 -44.65 -26.08 -0.03
C ASP A 112 -44.23 -26.58 -1.43
N GLU A 113 -43.17 -26.02 -2.03
CA GLU A 113 -42.66 -26.46 -3.35
C GLU A 113 -41.90 -27.80 -3.26
N LEU A 114 -41.09 -28.01 -2.22
CA LEU A 114 -40.41 -29.29 -1.99
C LEU A 114 -41.41 -30.44 -1.73
N ILE A 115 -42.49 -30.15 -0.97
CA ILE A 115 -43.60 -31.10 -0.78
C ILE A 115 -44.34 -31.35 -2.11
N ARG A 116 -44.61 -30.31 -2.91
CA ARG A 116 -45.25 -30.43 -4.25
C ARG A 116 -44.43 -31.30 -5.20
N LEU A 117 -43.11 -31.18 -5.16
CA LEU A 117 -42.16 -31.96 -5.98
C LEU A 117 -41.85 -33.35 -5.40
N LYS A 118 -42.40 -33.71 -4.24
CA LYS A 118 -42.07 -34.94 -3.49
C LYS A 118 -40.55 -35.13 -3.28
N ALA A 119 -39.83 -34.04 -3.03
CA ALA A 119 -38.38 -34.05 -2.91
C ALA A 119 -37.90 -34.79 -1.65
N GLU A 120 -36.83 -35.58 -1.75
CA GLU A 120 -36.20 -36.21 -0.58
C GLU A 120 -35.09 -35.32 -0.01
N SER A 121 -35.47 -34.45 0.93
CA SER A 121 -34.54 -33.53 1.61
C SER A 121 -33.80 -34.21 2.76
N LEU A 122 -32.49 -33.99 2.85
CA LEU A 122 -31.71 -34.28 4.06
C LEU A 122 -31.88 -33.15 5.08
N ARG A 123 -31.70 -33.46 6.38
CA ARG A 123 -31.77 -32.47 7.47
C ARG A 123 -30.45 -31.70 7.57
N GLY A 124 -30.49 -30.37 7.47
CA GLY A 124 -29.38 -29.46 7.78
C GLY A 124 -29.49 -28.87 9.19
N ASN A 125 -28.48 -28.09 9.60
CA ASN A 125 -28.45 -27.52 10.95
C ASN A 125 -29.50 -26.40 11.15
N HIS A 126 -29.97 -25.77 10.07
CA HIS A 126 -31.07 -24.81 10.16
C HIS A 126 -32.44 -25.48 10.35
N GLU A 127 -32.66 -26.71 9.84
CA GLU A 127 -33.90 -27.46 10.08
C GLU A 127 -33.93 -28.06 11.48
N ASP A 128 -32.82 -28.65 11.94
CA ASP A 128 -32.74 -29.28 13.25
C ASP A 128 -32.92 -28.26 14.39
N ARG A 129 -32.30 -27.07 14.28
CA ARG A 129 -32.49 -25.95 15.25
C ARG A 129 -33.95 -25.49 15.35
N ILE A 130 -34.71 -25.54 14.25
CA ILE A 130 -36.14 -25.21 14.24
C ILE A 130 -36.97 -26.32 14.91
N LEU A 131 -36.57 -27.59 14.76
CA LEU A 131 -37.18 -28.70 15.47
C LEU A 131 -36.88 -28.68 16.97
N GLU A 132 -35.66 -28.31 17.40
CA GLU A 132 -35.32 -28.10 18.82
C GLU A 132 -36.12 -26.95 19.44
N ALA A 133 -36.21 -25.81 18.74
CA ALA A 133 -37.03 -24.68 19.16
C ALA A 133 -38.52 -25.06 19.31
N ALA A 134 -39.03 -25.93 18.43
CA ALA A 134 -40.39 -26.46 18.52
C ALA A 134 -40.64 -27.46 19.67
N LYS A 135 -39.59 -28.01 20.30
CA LYS A 135 -39.70 -28.86 21.50
C LYS A 135 -39.61 -28.06 22.81
N THR A 136 -38.95 -26.91 22.77
CA THR A 136 -38.58 -26.12 23.97
C THR A 136 -39.49 -24.93 24.24
N LEU A 137 -40.49 -24.69 23.38
CA LEU A 137 -41.50 -23.64 23.54
C LEU A 137 -42.87 -24.27 23.78
N LEU A 138 -43.52 -23.91 24.88
CA LEU A 138 -44.94 -24.20 25.10
C LEU A 138 -45.80 -23.35 24.15
N PRO A 139 -47.06 -23.75 23.85
CA PRO A 139 -47.95 -22.95 23.01
C PRO A 139 -48.16 -21.51 23.51
N ALA A 140 -48.11 -21.27 24.82
CA ALA A 140 -48.19 -19.94 25.42
C ALA A 140 -46.93 -19.08 25.20
N ASP A 141 -45.74 -19.70 25.18
CA ASP A 141 -44.44 -19.01 25.06
C ASP A 141 -44.20 -18.41 23.67
N LEU A 142 -45.08 -18.70 22.71
CA LEU A 142 -45.03 -18.14 21.36
C LEU A 142 -45.59 -16.72 21.30
N ASP A 143 -46.56 -16.37 22.15
CA ASP A 143 -47.30 -15.10 22.06
C ASP A 143 -46.83 -14.02 23.05
N ASP A 144 -45.97 -14.36 24.01
CA ASP A 144 -45.33 -13.40 24.91
C ASP A 144 -44.03 -12.81 24.31
N GLU A 145 -44.06 -11.53 23.95
CA GLU A 145 -42.89 -10.77 23.47
C GLU A 145 -42.00 -10.22 24.60
N SER A 146 -42.44 -10.26 25.86
CA SER A 146 -41.74 -9.64 27.01
C SER A 146 -40.53 -10.45 27.51
N LEU A 147 -40.49 -11.76 27.22
CA LEU A 147 -39.42 -12.66 27.65
C LEU A 147 -38.04 -12.26 27.10
N SER A 148 -37.07 -12.06 28.00
CA SER A 148 -35.74 -11.54 27.70
C SER A 148 -34.83 -12.57 26.99
N VAL A 149 -34.97 -12.70 25.67
CA VAL A 149 -34.17 -13.62 24.83
C VAL A 149 -32.73 -13.13 24.65
N THR A 150 -31.75 -13.98 25.03
CA THR A 150 -30.31 -13.66 25.10
C THR A 150 -29.55 -13.73 23.77
N SER A 151 -30.18 -14.06 22.63
CA SER A 151 -29.52 -14.04 21.31
C SER A 151 -30.43 -13.61 20.16
N LYS A 152 -29.84 -12.99 19.12
CA LYS A 152 -30.54 -12.54 17.91
C LYS A 152 -31.10 -13.68 17.04
N GLY A 153 -30.66 -14.93 17.24
CA GLY A 153 -31.13 -16.09 16.47
C GLY A 153 -32.55 -16.52 16.85
N SER A 154 -32.75 -16.81 18.14
CA SER A 154 -34.01 -17.34 18.68
C SER A 154 -35.25 -16.48 18.36
N LYS A 155 -35.11 -15.14 18.30
CA LYS A 155 -36.21 -14.25 17.87
C LYS A 155 -36.65 -14.49 16.42
N LYS A 156 -35.75 -14.83 15.51
CA LYS A 156 -36.11 -15.19 14.12
C LYS A 156 -36.78 -16.56 14.05
N ASP A 157 -36.26 -17.52 14.82
CA ASP A 157 -36.74 -18.90 14.84
C ASP A 157 -38.18 -18.98 15.40
N ARG A 158 -38.48 -18.26 16.50
CA ARG A 158 -39.84 -18.04 17.01
C ARG A 158 -40.78 -17.46 15.95
N LYS A 159 -40.36 -16.42 15.21
CA LYS A 159 -41.18 -15.81 14.15
C LYS A 159 -41.44 -16.76 12.98
N LEU A 160 -40.47 -17.60 12.61
CA LEU A 160 -40.66 -18.63 11.57
C LEU A 160 -41.66 -19.70 12.03
N LEU A 161 -41.53 -20.20 13.26
CA LEU A 161 -42.43 -21.23 13.81
C LEU A 161 -43.92 -20.84 13.73
N LYS A 162 -44.28 -19.57 13.99
CA LYS A 162 -45.67 -19.09 13.84
C LYS A 162 -46.27 -19.25 12.43
N HIS A 163 -45.43 -19.35 11.40
CA HIS A 163 -45.85 -19.45 9.99
C HIS A 163 -45.81 -20.88 9.44
N LEU A 164 -45.24 -21.85 10.18
CA LEU A 164 -45.11 -23.24 9.73
C LEU A 164 -46.39 -24.03 9.99
N LYS A 165 -46.95 -24.60 8.93
CA LYS A 165 -48.15 -25.46 8.99
C LYS A 165 -47.78 -26.86 9.47
N ARG A 166 -48.75 -27.62 9.99
CA ARG A 166 -48.52 -29.03 10.42
C ARG A 166 -47.87 -29.90 9.33
N ARG A 167 -48.18 -29.67 8.05
CA ARG A 167 -47.52 -30.35 6.90
C ARG A 167 -46.04 -30.02 6.76
N HIS A 168 -45.63 -28.78 7.09
CA HIS A 168 -44.23 -28.35 7.06
C HIS A 168 -43.45 -28.98 8.21
N MET A 169 -44.01 -28.96 9.43
CA MET A 169 -43.40 -29.59 10.59
C MET A 169 -43.27 -31.11 10.45
N GLN A 170 -44.23 -31.76 9.77
CA GLN A 170 -44.10 -33.18 9.42
C GLN A 170 -42.96 -33.41 8.43
N TYR A 171 -42.93 -32.67 7.31
CA TYR A 171 -41.86 -32.78 6.31
C TYR A 171 -40.46 -32.57 6.89
N LEU A 172 -40.28 -31.59 7.80
CA LEU A 172 -39.01 -31.36 8.52
C LEU A 172 -38.60 -32.53 9.42
N ARG A 173 -39.56 -33.17 10.10
CA ARG A 173 -39.29 -34.36 10.95
C ARG A 173 -38.87 -35.57 10.12
N ASP A 174 -39.48 -35.76 8.95
CA ASP A 174 -39.27 -36.90 8.07
C ASP A 174 -37.93 -36.84 7.29
N MET A 175 -37.21 -35.71 7.31
CA MET A 175 -35.88 -35.56 6.70
C MET A 175 -34.81 -36.41 7.41
N PRO A 176 -34.08 -37.30 6.70
CA PRO A 176 -32.98 -38.06 7.26
C PRO A 176 -31.66 -37.27 7.35
N LEU A 177 -30.73 -37.70 8.21
CA LEU A 177 -29.36 -37.14 8.27
C LEU A 177 -28.48 -37.59 7.09
N MET A 178 -28.68 -38.83 6.64
CA MET A 178 -27.88 -39.46 5.59
C MET A 178 -28.79 -40.19 4.59
N LEU A 179 -28.59 -39.93 3.31
CA LEU A 179 -29.29 -40.64 2.23
C LEU A 179 -28.30 -41.54 1.49
N ARG A 180 -28.63 -42.83 1.39
CA ARG A 180 -27.87 -43.85 0.67
C ARG A 180 -28.52 -44.13 -0.68
N ILE A 181 -27.73 -44.13 -1.73
CA ILE A 181 -28.15 -44.38 -3.12
C ILE A 181 -27.29 -45.55 -3.63
N PRO A 182 -27.89 -46.65 -4.12
CA PRO A 182 -27.12 -47.78 -4.62
C PRO A 182 -26.28 -47.39 -5.85
N ALA A 183 -25.26 -48.20 -6.16
CA ALA A 183 -24.46 -48.03 -7.37
C ALA A 183 -25.37 -48.03 -8.61
N LEU A 184 -25.21 -47.02 -9.48
CA LEU A 184 -26.13 -46.77 -10.59
C LEU A 184 -25.90 -47.78 -11.73
N PRO A 185 -26.87 -48.64 -12.11
CA PRO A 185 -26.63 -49.75 -13.05
C PRO A 185 -26.03 -49.31 -14.39
N GLN A 186 -26.46 -48.16 -14.92
CA GLN A 186 -25.96 -47.63 -16.19
C GLN A 186 -24.50 -47.14 -16.18
N ALA A 187 -23.85 -47.02 -15.02
CA ALA A 187 -22.41 -46.73 -14.97
C ALA A 187 -21.52 -47.89 -15.47
N THR A 188 -22.11 -49.07 -15.70
CA THR A 188 -21.40 -50.28 -16.15
C THR A 188 -21.23 -50.40 -17.66
N ASP A 189 -22.12 -49.80 -18.47
CA ASP A 189 -22.07 -49.98 -19.93
C ASP A 189 -20.80 -49.36 -20.56
N SER A 190 -20.37 -49.97 -21.66
CA SER A 190 -19.19 -49.65 -22.43
C SER A 190 -19.36 -48.45 -23.38
N SER A 191 -20.60 -48.04 -23.66
CA SER A 191 -20.93 -46.95 -24.58
C SER A 191 -20.68 -45.54 -24.01
N TRP A 192 -20.62 -45.39 -22.68
CA TRP A 192 -20.51 -44.08 -22.02
C TRP A 192 -19.11 -43.46 -22.15
N ARG A 193 -19.04 -42.15 -22.41
CA ARG A 193 -17.80 -41.46 -22.82
C ARG A 193 -16.71 -41.48 -21.75
N LYS A 194 -15.49 -41.86 -22.15
CA LYS A 194 -14.26 -42.05 -21.34
C LYS A 194 -13.81 -40.88 -20.45
N ASP A 195 -14.38 -39.67 -20.59
CA ASP A 195 -13.91 -38.46 -19.88
C ASP A 195 -14.64 -38.16 -18.56
N ASN A 196 -15.77 -38.82 -18.29
CA ASN A 196 -16.50 -38.73 -17.02
C ASN A 196 -16.30 -40.02 -16.20
N GLY A 197 -16.10 -39.87 -14.89
CA GLY A 197 -15.86 -41.02 -14.00
C GLY A 197 -17.08 -41.93 -13.90
N ARG A 198 -16.86 -43.25 -13.96
CA ARG A 198 -17.89 -44.23 -13.63
C ARG A 198 -18.18 -44.19 -12.13
N ILE A 199 -19.45 -44.13 -11.76
CA ILE A 199 -19.91 -44.30 -10.37
C ILE A 199 -20.28 -45.77 -10.18
N THR A 200 -19.27 -46.61 -9.97
CA THR A 200 -19.41 -48.07 -9.72
C THR A 200 -19.69 -48.42 -8.26
N GLU A 201 -19.73 -47.42 -7.38
CA GLU A 201 -19.84 -47.57 -5.93
C GLU A 201 -21.11 -46.88 -5.40
N GLU A 202 -21.49 -47.20 -4.17
CA GLU A 202 -22.63 -46.61 -3.47
C GLU A 202 -22.39 -45.11 -3.19
N ILE A 203 -23.40 -44.27 -3.41
CA ILE A 203 -23.32 -42.83 -3.10
C ILE A 203 -23.97 -42.58 -1.73
N ILE A 204 -23.23 -41.92 -0.84
CA ILE A 204 -23.72 -41.48 0.47
C ILE A 204 -23.79 -39.95 0.44
N VAL A 205 -24.97 -39.39 0.71
CA VAL A 205 -25.24 -37.96 0.76
C VAL A 205 -25.40 -37.52 2.21
N VAL A 206 -24.82 -36.38 2.56
CA VAL A 206 -24.87 -35.73 3.88
C VAL A 206 -24.91 -34.20 3.69
N HIS A 207 -25.31 -33.46 4.73
CA HIS A 207 -25.33 -32.00 4.68
C HIS A 207 -23.91 -31.39 4.79
N ALA A 208 -23.14 -31.72 5.83
CA ALA A 208 -21.82 -31.08 6.07
C ALA A 208 -20.61 -31.99 5.80
N GLY A 209 -20.54 -33.19 6.41
CA GLY A 209 -19.39 -34.08 6.24
C GLY A 209 -19.39 -35.33 7.13
N LEU A 210 -18.48 -36.26 6.83
CA LEU A 210 -18.30 -37.54 7.53
C LEU A 210 -16.85 -37.71 8.00
N VAL A 211 -16.64 -38.33 9.16
CA VAL A 211 -15.29 -38.71 9.63
C VAL A 211 -14.85 -40.00 8.89
N PRO A 212 -13.68 -40.03 8.22
CA PRO A 212 -13.17 -41.25 7.57
C PRO A 212 -12.99 -42.42 8.56
N HIS A 213 -13.02 -43.65 8.06
CA HIS A 213 -12.95 -44.91 8.84
C HIS A 213 -14.05 -45.18 9.87
N LEU A 214 -14.82 -44.18 10.31
CA LEU A 214 -15.91 -44.34 11.27
C LEU A 214 -17.17 -44.89 10.57
N PRO A 215 -17.73 -46.06 10.98
CA PRO A 215 -18.92 -46.63 10.34
C PRO A 215 -20.11 -45.66 10.40
N LEU A 216 -20.97 -45.64 9.37
CA LEU A 216 -22.07 -44.66 9.26
C LEU A 216 -22.98 -44.62 10.51
N LYS A 217 -23.29 -45.78 11.11
CA LYS A 217 -24.08 -45.91 12.35
C LYS A 217 -23.38 -45.36 13.62
N LYS A 218 -22.12 -44.91 13.53
CA LYS A 218 -21.31 -44.37 14.63
C LYS A 218 -20.88 -42.91 14.42
N GLN A 219 -21.30 -42.27 13.32
CA GLN A 219 -21.05 -40.85 13.07
C GLN A 219 -21.90 -39.99 14.01
N ASP A 220 -21.33 -38.91 14.57
CA ASP A 220 -22.07 -37.96 15.43
C ASP A 220 -23.10 -37.17 14.58
N PRO A 221 -24.42 -37.26 14.90
CA PRO A 221 -25.47 -36.49 14.23
C PRO A 221 -25.17 -34.99 14.11
N TYR A 222 -24.63 -34.38 15.17
CA TYR A 222 -24.33 -32.95 15.21
C TYR A 222 -23.25 -32.59 14.19
N PHE A 223 -22.17 -33.39 14.09
CA PHE A 223 -21.10 -33.13 13.13
C PHE A 223 -21.48 -33.46 11.69
N VAL A 224 -22.36 -34.44 11.44
CA VAL A 224 -22.93 -34.69 10.10
C VAL A 224 -23.64 -33.44 9.54
N MET A 225 -24.18 -32.58 10.42
CA MET A 225 -24.81 -31.31 10.07
C MET A 225 -23.95 -30.04 10.25
N ASN A 226 -22.81 -30.10 10.97
CA ASN A 226 -22.06 -28.90 11.35
C ASN A 226 -20.54 -28.91 11.02
N MET A 227 -19.98 -30.03 10.58
CA MET A 227 -18.52 -30.17 10.37
C MET A 227 -17.96 -29.24 9.28
N ARG A 228 -16.84 -28.56 9.59
CA ARG A 228 -16.12 -27.68 8.65
C ARG A 228 -14.63 -28.02 8.53
N SER A 229 -14.01 -28.43 9.64
CA SER A 229 -12.64 -28.93 9.67
C SER A 229 -12.53 -30.23 10.48
N ILE A 230 -11.47 -30.99 10.22
CA ILE A 230 -11.05 -32.14 11.02
C ILE A 230 -9.59 -31.91 11.42
N ASP A 231 -9.21 -32.22 12.66
CA ASP A 231 -7.81 -32.35 13.05
C ASP A 231 -7.19 -33.59 12.38
N HIS A 232 -6.20 -33.37 11.52
CA HIS A 232 -5.65 -34.45 10.69
C HIS A 232 -4.88 -35.54 11.48
N ILE A 233 -4.54 -35.30 12.75
CA ILE A 233 -3.76 -36.22 13.59
C ILE A 233 -4.66 -36.96 14.58
N THR A 234 -5.62 -36.26 15.18
CA THR A 234 -6.52 -36.79 16.22
C THR A 234 -7.92 -37.14 15.70
N HIS A 235 -8.21 -36.81 14.44
CA HIS A 235 -9.48 -37.05 13.74
C HIS A 235 -10.73 -36.41 14.38
N VAL A 236 -10.53 -35.52 15.37
CA VAL A 236 -11.59 -34.74 16.01
C VAL A 236 -12.20 -33.75 14.99
N PRO A 237 -13.52 -33.82 14.72
CA PRO A 237 -14.21 -32.85 13.87
C PRO A 237 -14.47 -31.53 14.60
N SER A 238 -14.63 -30.45 13.84
CA SER A 238 -14.95 -29.13 14.36
C SER A 238 -15.90 -28.37 13.42
N ALA A 239 -16.83 -27.62 14.02
CA ALA A 239 -17.72 -26.70 13.32
C ALA A 239 -17.07 -25.35 12.94
N LEU A 240 -15.79 -25.16 13.27
CA LEU A 240 -15.01 -23.97 12.91
C LEU A 240 -14.15 -24.23 11.66
N HIS A 241 -13.97 -23.22 10.82
CA HIS A 241 -13.14 -23.31 9.61
C HIS A 241 -11.63 -23.44 9.91
N GLN A 242 -11.17 -22.89 11.04
CA GLN A 242 -9.79 -22.99 11.52
C GLN A 242 -9.78 -23.04 13.05
N THR A 243 -8.84 -23.81 13.62
CA THR A 243 -8.51 -23.77 15.06
C THR A 243 -7.20 -23.02 15.27
N LYS A 244 -7.07 -22.28 16.38
CA LYS A 244 -5.89 -21.44 16.69
C LYS A 244 -4.55 -22.19 16.82
N LYS A 245 -4.53 -23.52 16.71
CA LYS A 245 -3.34 -24.39 16.86
C LYS A 245 -2.83 -25.00 15.54
N GLY A 246 -3.38 -24.63 14.39
CA GLY A 246 -2.85 -25.00 13.06
C GLY A 246 -2.96 -26.47 12.64
N LYS A 247 -3.48 -27.36 13.51
CA LYS A 247 -3.60 -28.81 13.24
C LYS A 247 -4.90 -29.23 12.55
N SER A 248 -5.89 -28.36 12.46
CA SER A 248 -7.16 -28.64 11.74
C SER A 248 -7.06 -28.27 10.25
N ARG A 249 -7.51 -29.17 9.38
CA ARG A 249 -7.61 -28.96 7.92
C ARG A 249 -9.09 -28.92 7.50
N PRO A 250 -9.46 -28.20 6.42
CA PRO A 250 -10.83 -28.24 5.90
C PRO A 250 -11.24 -29.67 5.53
N TRP A 251 -12.45 -30.10 5.95
CA TRP A 251 -12.91 -31.49 5.82
C TRP A 251 -12.72 -32.06 4.40
N MET A 252 -13.14 -31.30 3.38
CA MET A 252 -13.07 -31.69 1.97
C MET A 252 -11.65 -32.06 1.50
N GLN A 253 -10.59 -31.48 2.08
CA GLN A 253 -9.21 -31.81 1.72
C GLN A 253 -8.82 -33.22 2.20
N ILE A 254 -9.22 -33.58 3.43
CA ILE A 254 -8.99 -34.92 4.00
C ILE A 254 -9.87 -35.95 3.29
N TRP A 255 -11.15 -35.63 3.03
CA TRP A 255 -12.08 -36.54 2.34
C TRP A 255 -11.63 -36.87 0.90
N ASN A 256 -11.19 -35.87 0.13
CA ASN A 256 -10.67 -36.10 -1.22
C ASN A 256 -9.36 -36.91 -1.23
N TRP A 257 -8.47 -36.70 -0.26
CA TRP A 257 -7.24 -37.49 -0.09
C TRP A 257 -7.53 -38.95 0.27
N TYR A 258 -8.55 -39.18 1.11
CA TYR A 258 -8.98 -40.51 1.51
C TYR A 258 -9.54 -41.31 0.32
N ASN A 259 -10.46 -40.71 -0.42
CA ASN A 259 -11.07 -41.33 -1.59
C ASN A 259 -10.06 -41.55 -2.73
N ASP A 260 -9.07 -40.67 -2.90
CA ASP A 260 -7.96 -40.88 -3.85
C ASP A 260 -7.04 -42.06 -3.48
N ARG A 261 -6.87 -42.37 -2.19
CA ARG A 261 -6.15 -43.58 -1.75
C ARG A 261 -6.98 -44.85 -1.98
N LEU A 262 -8.28 -44.83 -1.63
CA LEU A 262 -9.23 -45.93 -1.88
C LEU A 262 -9.29 -46.28 -3.38
N ALA A 263 -9.58 -45.29 -4.24
CA ALA A 263 -9.70 -45.47 -5.69
C ALA A 263 -8.40 -45.92 -6.39
N ARG A 264 -7.26 -45.87 -5.70
CA ARG A 264 -5.96 -46.37 -6.18
C ARG A 264 -5.56 -47.71 -5.57
N GLY A 265 -6.44 -48.36 -4.81
CA GLY A 265 -6.15 -49.62 -4.11
C GLY A 265 -5.05 -49.52 -3.06
N ARG A 266 -4.75 -48.31 -2.56
CA ARG A 266 -3.66 -48.08 -1.59
C ARG A 266 -4.15 -48.39 -0.18
N SER A 267 -3.25 -48.89 0.67
CA SER A 267 -3.56 -49.11 2.09
C SER A 267 -4.11 -47.84 2.74
N THR A 268 -5.27 -47.99 3.39
CA THR A 268 -5.83 -47.02 4.32
C THR A 268 -5.58 -47.41 5.78
N LYS A 269 -4.97 -48.57 6.05
CA LYS A 269 -4.32 -48.82 7.36
C LYS A 269 -3.15 -47.84 7.50
N GLY A 270 -3.06 -47.19 8.66
CA GLY A 270 -2.22 -46.00 8.85
C GLY A 270 -3.00 -44.68 8.76
N PHE A 271 -4.23 -44.63 9.29
CA PHE A 271 -4.94 -43.36 9.55
C PHE A 271 -4.56 -42.81 10.93
N HIS A 272 -3.26 -42.61 11.08
CA HIS A 272 -2.58 -41.66 11.96
C HIS A 272 -1.40 -41.16 11.12
N LEU A 273 -1.10 -39.85 11.14
CA LEU A 273 0.03 -39.36 10.35
C LEU A 273 1.37 -39.93 10.87
N TYR A 274 2.28 -40.12 9.91
CA TYR A 274 3.73 -40.07 10.01
C TYR A 274 4.27 -39.81 11.43
N THR A 275 5.13 -40.72 11.93
CA THR A 275 6.01 -40.34 13.04
C THR A 275 6.86 -39.12 12.67
N LYS A 276 7.49 -38.47 13.65
CA LYS A 276 8.35 -37.31 13.36
C LYS A 276 9.49 -37.72 12.41
N GLU A 277 10.04 -38.92 12.60
CA GLU A 277 11.03 -39.53 11.73
C GLU A 277 10.48 -39.76 10.32
N GLU A 278 9.28 -40.33 10.16
CA GLU A 278 8.66 -40.54 8.85
C GLU A 278 8.36 -39.22 8.11
N TYR A 279 8.02 -38.15 8.82
CA TYR A 279 7.85 -36.82 8.23
C TYR A 279 9.19 -36.19 7.80
N GLU A 280 10.25 -36.39 8.59
CA GLU A 280 11.61 -35.94 8.25
C GLU A 280 12.21 -36.79 7.11
N VAL A 281 11.85 -38.07 7.01
CA VAL A 281 12.18 -38.96 5.89
C VAL A 281 11.37 -38.60 4.63
N GLU A 282 10.07 -38.34 4.69
CA GLU A 282 9.32 -37.87 3.51
C GLU A 282 9.81 -36.47 3.07
N GLN A 283 10.26 -35.62 3.99
CA GLN A 283 11.02 -34.41 3.62
C GLN A 283 12.34 -34.77 2.91
N ALA A 284 13.12 -35.73 3.40
CA ALA A 284 14.38 -36.15 2.80
C ALA A 284 14.21 -36.80 1.41
N GLU A 285 13.18 -37.63 1.20
CA GLU A 285 12.82 -38.14 -0.12
C GLU A 285 12.30 -37.02 -1.03
N SER A 286 11.57 -36.03 -0.50
CA SER A 286 11.19 -34.82 -1.26
C SER A 286 12.36 -33.89 -1.60
N ARG A 287 13.56 -34.15 -1.06
CA ARG A 287 14.84 -33.55 -1.47
C ARG A 287 15.53 -34.30 -2.61
N GLN A 288 14.87 -35.26 -3.28
CA GLN A 288 15.32 -35.69 -4.61
C GLN A 288 15.25 -34.52 -5.60
N SER A 289 16.46 -34.04 -5.91
CA SER A 289 16.90 -33.10 -6.94
C SER A 289 16.01 -31.90 -7.30
N TRP A 290 16.59 -30.71 -7.12
CA TRP A 290 16.14 -29.48 -7.76
C TRP A 290 16.09 -29.59 -9.30
N ILE A 291 16.89 -30.48 -9.90
CA ILE A 291 16.94 -30.75 -11.33
C ILE A 291 15.63 -31.39 -11.83
N ASP A 292 14.97 -32.24 -11.05
CA ASP A 292 13.71 -32.87 -11.45
C ASP A 292 12.53 -31.89 -11.43
N ARG A 293 12.60 -30.84 -10.61
CA ARG A 293 11.64 -29.73 -10.66
C ARG A 293 11.83 -28.88 -11.93
N ILE A 294 13.06 -28.76 -12.44
CA ILE A 294 13.34 -28.15 -13.74
C ILE A 294 12.86 -29.08 -14.87
N TRP A 295 13.20 -30.37 -14.84
CA TRP A 295 12.79 -31.36 -15.84
C TRP A 295 11.26 -31.55 -15.92
N GLY A 296 10.54 -31.48 -14.81
CA GLY A 296 9.07 -31.52 -14.79
C GLY A 296 8.41 -30.29 -15.44
N VAL A 297 9.08 -29.13 -15.38
CA VAL A 297 8.66 -27.90 -16.10
C VAL A 297 9.00 -28.00 -17.59
N VAL A 298 10.17 -28.54 -17.94
CA VAL A 298 10.63 -28.73 -19.34
C VAL A 298 9.81 -29.81 -20.08
N THR A 299 9.36 -30.86 -19.40
CA THR A 299 8.55 -31.95 -20.00
C THR A 299 7.04 -31.73 -19.93
N GLY A 300 6.57 -30.65 -19.28
CA GLY A 300 5.15 -30.30 -19.23
C GLY A 300 4.24 -31.26 -18.45
N SER A 301 4.81 -32.15 -17.62
CA SER A 301 4.07 -33.20 -16.91
C SER A 301 3.25 -32.64 -15.74
N LYS A 302 2.04 -32.17 -16.03
CA LYS A 302 1.09 -31.65 -15.02
C LYS A 302 0.69 -32.74 -14.04
N LYS A 303 0.89 -32.52 -12.73
CA LYS A 303 0.23 -33.31 -11.67
C LYS A 303 -1.29 -33.33 -11.94
N LYS A 304 -1.84 -34.50 -12.26
CA LYS A 304 -3.28 -34.72 -12.34
C LYS A 304 -3.87 -34.58 -10.93
N VAL A 305 -4.39 -33.41 -10.61
CA VAL A 305 -5.34 -33.25 -9.51
C VAL A 305 -6.59 -34.06 -9.88
N ALA A 306 -6.93 -35.05 -9.04
CA ALA A 306 -8.15 -35.82 -9.24
C ALA A 306 -9.37 -34.89 -9.20
N ARG A 307 -10.24 -35.00 -10.20
CA ARG A 307 -11.55 -34.34 -10.16
C ARG A 307 -12.48 -35.18 -9.27
N PRO A 308 -13.38 -34.57 -8.48
CA PRO A 308 -14.41 -35.33 -7.79
C PRO A 308 -15.25 -36.11 -8.80
N GLN A 309 -15.59 -37.36 -8.47
CA GLN A 309 -16.30 -38.27 -9.38
C GLN A 309 -17.78 -37.90 -9.58
N VAL A 310 -18.35 -37.08 -8.68
CA VAL A 310 -19.71 -36.54 -8.82
C VAL A 310 -19.67 -35.16 -9.49
N ALA A 311 -20.45 -35.00 -10.57
CA ALA A 311 -20.54 -33.77 -11.33
C ALA A 311 -21.44 -32.73 -10.62
N VAL A 312 -20.89 -32.03 -9.62
CA VAL A 312 -21.58 -30.93 -8.94
C VAL A 312 -21.74 -29.75 -9.90
N ASN A 313 -22.95 -29.56 -10.43
CA ASN A 313 -23.35 -28.38 -11.22
C ASN A 313 -23.54 -27.14 -10.32
N SER A 314 -22.47 -26.69 -9.65
CA SER A 314 -22.48 -25.39 -8.97
C SER A 314 -22.62 -24.28 -10.02
N PHE A 315 -23.72 -23.51 -9.97
CA PHE A 315 -23.95 -22.37 -10.85
C PHE A 315 -23.04 -21.18 -10.49
N LYS A 316 -21.74 -21.32 -10.75
CA LYS A 316 -20.86 -20.18 -11.04
C LYS A 316 -20.97 -19.87 -12.52
N PRO A 317 -21.27 -18.63 -12.94
CA PRO A 317 -21.31 -18.27 -14.35
C PRO A 317 -19.98 -18.63 -15.03
N LYS A 318 -20.07 -19.38 -16.13
CA LYS A 318 -18.97 -19.60 -17.07
C LYS A 318 -19.42 -19.15 -18.45
N PRO A 319 -18.55 -18.51 -19.24
CA PRO A 319 -18.89 -18.01 -20.56
C PRO A 319 -19.28 -19.16 -21.50
N LYS A 320 -20.18 -18.87 -22.43
CA LYS A 320 -20.58 -19.79 -23.49
C LYS A 320 -19.35 -20.10 -24.37
N ALA A 321 -19.08 -21.38 -24.60
CA ALA A 321 -18.21 -21.81 -25.69
C ALA A 321 -19.09 -22.31 -26.85
N ALA A 322 -18.90 -21.77 -28.05
CA ALA A 322 -19.60 -22.24 -29.23
C ALA A 322 -19.18 -23.68 -29.60
N ALA A 323 -20.10 -24.45 -30.17
CA ALA A 323 -19.85 -25.85 -30.50
C ALA A 323 -18.97 -25.98 -31.77
N SER A 324 -17.92 -26.78 -31.68
CA SER A 324 -17.22 -27.28 -32.87
C SER A 324 -18.06 -28.38 -33.53
N LEU A 325 -18.39 -28.20 -34.81
CA LEU A 325 -18.90 -29.25 -35.68
C LEU A 325 -17.81 -29.66 -36.67
N THR A 326 -17.26 -30.87 -36.49
CA THR A 326 -16.33 -31.50 -37.45
C THR A 326 -16.81 -32.90 -37.79
N ALA A 327 -17.25 -33.11 -39.02
CA ALA A 327 -17.74 -34.42 -39.47
C ALA A 327 -17.46 -34.72 -40.96
N ARG A 328 -16.19 -35.06 -41.26
CA ARG A 328 -15.77 -35.91 -42.41
C ARG A 328 -15.97 -35.26 -43.81
N PHE A 329 -15.46 -35.78 -44.93
CA PHE A 329 -14.71 -37.02 -45.23
C PHE A 329 -13.45 -36.74 -46.09
N LEU A 330 -12.65 -37.78 -46.37
CA LEU A 330 -11.44 -37.69 -47.21
C LEU A 330 -11.76 -37.77 -48.71
N SER A 331 -10.92 -37.13 -49.52
CA SER A 331 -10.49 -37.65 -50.83
C SER A 331 -9.04 -37.21 -51.10
N SER A 332 -8.36 -37.88 -52.04
CA SER A 332 -6.91 -37.72 -52.31
C SER A 332 -6.68 -37.19 -53.75
N PRO A 333 -5.54 -37.37 -54.46
CA PRO A 333 -4.73 -36.23 -54.89
C PRO A 333 -4.69 -36.04 -56.42
N PHE A 334 -3.70 -35.24 -56.88
CA PHE A 334 -3.35 -34.86 -58.26
C PHE A 334 -4.13 -33.67 -58.86
N GLY A 335 -3.37 -32.72 -59.41
CA GLY A 335 -3.83 -31.52 -60.12
C GLY A 335 -2.62 -30.66 -60.53
N ARG A 336 -2.30 -30.60 -61.82
CA ARG A 336 -0.98 -30.16 -62.32
C ARG A 336 -0.98 -28.70 -62.85
N SER A 337 0.08 -27.97 -62.50
CA SER A 337 0.95 -27.22 -63.46
C SER A 337 0.62 -25.78 -63.93
N ARG A 338 1.45 -24.84 -63.41
CA ARG A 338 2.26 -23.81 -64.13
C ARG A 338 1.64 -22.55 -64.78
N ASN A 339 2.20 -21.39 -64.40
CA ASN A 339 2.95 -20.38 -65.20
C ASN A 339 2.67 -18.94 -64.67
N ALA A 340 3.61 -17.97 -64.69
CA ALA A 340 5.06 -18.01 -64.96
C ALA A 340 5.75 -16.76 -64.33
N SER A 341 7.09 -16.73 -64.34
CA SER A 341 7.92 -15.55 -64.02
C SER A 341 8.83 -15.20 -65.20
N PRO A 342 9.28 -13.93 -65.33
CA PRO A 342 10.62 -13.66 -65.85
C PRO A 342 11.41 -12.59 -65.07
N VAL A 343 12.75 -12.66 -65.23
CA VAL A 343 13.88 -11.95 -64.57
C VAL A 343 15.07 -12.08 -65.56
N PRO A 344 16.08 -11.18 -65.70
CA PRO A 344 16.57 -10.11 -64.80
C PRO A 344 16.35 -8.67 -65.38
N ASP A 345 17.23 -7.66 -65.52
CA ASP A 345 18.71 -7.48 -65.40
C ASP A 345 19.10 -5.97 -65.17
N PRO A 346 20.36 -5.45 -65.30
CA PRO A 346 21.05 -4.95 -64.08
C PRO A 346 21.71 -3.55 -64.16
N SER A 347 22.01 -2.96 -62.99
CA SER A 347 23.16 -2.04 -62.81
C SER A 347 23.53 -1.81 -61.33
N ASN A 348 24.83 -1.76 -61.05
CA ASN A 348 25.50 -1.45 -59.76
C ASN A 348 26.22 -0.08 -59.91
N PRO A 349 26.80 0.58 -58.87
CA PRO A 349 27.22 0.03 -57.56
C PRO A 349 27.01 0.93 -56.30
N THR A 350 27.51 0.42 -55.15
CA THR A 350 28.03 1.13 -53.95
C THR A 350 27.11 1.95 -53.01
N THR A 351 26.94 1.39 -51.80
CA THR A 351 27.40 1.92 -50.49
C THR A 351 26.78 3.20 -49.88
N ASN A 352 26.57 3.15 -48.55
CA ASN A 352 26.19 4.22 -47.61
C ASN A 352 24.75 4.79 -47.67
N THR A 353 23.90 4.38 -46.71
CA THR A 353 23.02 5.31 -45.94
C THR A 353 22.39 4.68 -44.67
N ILE A 354 23.20 4.02 -43.82
CA ILE A 354 22.83 3.82 -42.39
C ILE A 354 23.24 5.07 -41.61
N LEU A 355 22.59 6.21 -41.89
CA LEU A 355 22.73 7.49 -41.16
C LEU A 355 21.75 8.54 -41.75
N SER A 356 20.56 8.65 -41.16
CA SER A 356 19.58 9.73 -41.47
C SER A 356 18.49 9.95 -40.41
N TYR A 357 18.22 8.97 -39.53
CA TYR A 357 17.24 9.07 -38.44
C TYR A 357 17.77 9.66 -37.12
N LEU A 358 18.91 10.37 -37.15
CA LEU A 358 19.48 11.07 -36.00
C LEU A 358 20.03 12.43 -36.43
N ASN A 359 19.91 13.42 -35.54
CA ASN A 359 20.01 14.87 -35.75
C ASN A 359 18.75 15.44 -36.45
N ASN A 360 18.08 16.50 -35.97
CA ASN A 360 18.42 17.45 -34.89
C ASN A 360 17.13 17.91 -34.13
N PRO A 361 17.21 18.79 -33.09
CA PRO A 361 16.26 18.78 -31.97
C PRO A 361 15.09 19.78 -32.06
N THR A 362 14.35 19.88 -30.95
CA THR A 362 13.36 20.92 -30.58
C THR A 362 12.09 21.03 -31.43
N ASN A 363 11.03 20.36 -30.99
CA ASN A 363 9.89 21.07 -30.38
C ASN A 363 8.99 20.12 -29.56
N ALA A 364 7.92 20.66 -28.96
CA ALA A 364 6.97 19.90 -28.14
C ALA A 364 5.66 19.60 -28.90
N GLY A 365 5.15 18.37 -28.74
CA GLY A 365 3.93 17.88 -29.40
C GLY A 365 4.24 16.94 -30.56
N GLY A 366 3.39 15.91 -30.73
CA GLY A 366 3.53 14.92 -31.81
C GLY A 366 4.40 13.71 -31.48
N ASP A 367 3.85 12.75 -30.72
CA ASP A 367 3.78 11.35 -31.21
C ASP A 367 2.88 10.51 -30.29
N LEU A 368 1.70 10.13 -30.79
CA LEU A 368 0.70 9.34 -30.05
C LEU A 368 0.13 8.21 -30.90
N GLN A 369 0.95 7.66 -31.80
CA GLN A 369 0.53 6.71 -32.83
C GLN A 369 1.05 5.29 -32.56
N SER A 370 0.37 4.59 -31.66
CA SER A 370 0.51 3.14 -31.48
C SER A 370 -0.87 2.47 -31.57
N THR A 371 -1.45 2.49 -32.77
CA THR A 371 -2.68 1.76 -33.07
C THR A 371 -2.41 0.25 -33.03
N LYS A 372 -2.82 -0.39 -31.95
CA LYS A 372 -2.80 -1.84 -31.77
C LYS A 372 -4.17 -2.34 -31.33
N ASP A 373 -4.43 -3.62 -31.58
CA ASP A 373 -5.66 -4.34 -31.23
C ASP A 373 -6.93 -3.88 -31.98
N ALA A 374 -6.85 -3.97 -33.31
CA ALA A 374 -7.99 -3.86 -34.24
C ALA A 374 -8.39 -5.23 -34.88
N SER A 375 -8.19 -6.36 -34.18
CA SER A 375 -8.48 -7.69 -34.74
C SER A 375 -8.75 -8.79 -33.69
N THR A 376 -9.77 -8.65 -32.85
CA THR A 376 -10.42 -9.78 -32.13
C THR A 376 -11.88 -9.46 -31.83
N SER A 377 -12.81 -10.16 -32.49
CA SER A 377 -14.22 -10.21 -32.09
C SER A 377 -14.39 -11.24 -30.98
N ASP A 378 -14.86 -10.82 -29.79
CA ASP A 378 -15.60 -11.59 -28.76
C ASP A 378 -15.39 -11.02 -27.33
N TRP A 379 -16.01 -9.89 -26.98
CA TRP A 379 -16.34 -9.52 -25.57
C TRP A 379 -17.37 -8.36 -25.42
N TYR A 380 -18.17 -8.06 -26.45
CA TYR A 380 -18.82 -6.75 -26.66
C TYR A 380 -19.51 -6.11 -25.41
N ILE A 381 -18.88 -5.05 -24.88
CA ILE A 381 -19.45 -3.95 -24.04
C ILE A 381 -19.75 -4.19 -22.54
N GLU A 382 -18.82 -4.76 -21.73
CA GLU A 382 -18.81 -4.49 -20.26
C GLU A 382 -17.36 -4.49 -19.69
N GLY A 383 -16.83 -3.32 -19.29
CA GLY A 383 -15.50 -3.22 -18.66
C GLY A 383 -14.90 -1.81 -18.52
N PRO A 384 -13.64 -1.69 -18.03
CA PRO A 384 -13.03 -0.43 -17.59
C PRO A 384 -12.43 0.43 -18.74
N GLY A 385 -13.04 0.38 -19.93
CA GLY A 385 -12.66 1.19 -21.09
C GLY A 385 -11.30 0.88 -21.73
N ARG A 386 -10.98 1.62 -22.78
CA ARG A 386 -9.65 1.76 -23.40
C ARG A 386 -8.96 2.98 -22.81
N ARG A 387 -7.84 2.82 -22.11
CA ARG A 387 -7.09 3.94 -21.53
C ARG A 387 -5.98 4.43 -22.45
N VAL A 388 -5.73 5.74 -22.42
CA VAL A 388 -4.54 6.39 -23.02
C VAL A 388 -3.41 6.44 -21.97
N GLY A 389 -2.16 6.63 -22.41
CA GLY A 389 -1.02 6.72 -21.49
C GLY A 389 -1.11 7.91 -20.52
N TYR A 390 -0.93 7.63 -19.22
CA TYR A 390 -1.09 8.59 -18.12
C TYR A 390 -0.32 9.92 -18.32
N ASP A 391 -0.97 11.02 -18.00
CA ASP A 391 -0.41 12.37 -18.08
C ASP A 391 0.48 12.76 -16.89
N ASN A 392 1.27 13.81 -17.06
CA ASN A 392 2.17 14.27 -16.00
C ASN A 392 1.38 14.73 -14.77
N LEU A 393 1.86 14.37 -13.58
CA LEU A 393 1.22 14.67 -12.30
C LEU A 393 -0.22 14.11 -12.20
N THR A 394 -0.47 12.94 -12.79
CA THR A 394 -1.73 12.18 -12.66
C THR A 394 -1.57 10.92 -11.83
N ALA A 395 -2.67 10.40 -11.30
CA ALA A 395 -2.69 9.14 -10.56
C ALA A 395 -2.95 7.95 -11.50
N ILE A 396 -2.24 6.84 -11.25
CA ILE A 396 -2.33 5.57 -11.99
C ILE A 396 -3.63 4.85 -11.58
N ASP A 397 -4.33 4.26 -12.56
CA ASP A 397 -5.45 3.36 -12.32
C ASP A 397 -4.90 1.92 -12.15
N TRP A 398 -4.55 1.57 -10.91
CA TRP A 398 -3.98 0.25 -10.60
C TRP A 398 -4.94 -0.89 -10.96
N ILE A 399 -6.25 -0.68 -10.82
CA ILE A 399 -7.27 -1.70 -11.08
C ILE A 399 -7.33 -1.99 -12.58
N TYR A 400 -7.29 -0.95 -13.41
CA TYR A 400 -7.15 -1.08 -14.85
C TYR A 400 -5.86 -1.83 -15.23
N GLU A 401 -4.69 -1.41 -14.74
CA GLU A 401 -3.41 -2.05 -15.11
C GLU A 401 -3.31 -3.52 -14.66
N TYR A 402 -3.86 -3.87 -13.49
CA TYR A 402 -3.95 -5.28 -13.06
C TYR A 402 -4.94 -6.09 -13.92
N ASN A 403 -6.06 -5.50 -14.35
CA ASN A 403 -7.02 -6.19 -15.23
C ASN A 403 -6.50 -6.34 -16.66
N LYS A 404 -5.82 -5.32 -17.20
CA LYS A 404 -5.06 -5.32 -18.45
C LYS A 404 -4.05 -6.48 -18.47
N GLU A 405 -3.27 -6.67 -17.41
CA GLU A 405 -2.33 -7.79 -17.28
C GLU A 405 -3.03 -9.15 -17.20
N ARG A 406 -4.11 -9.28 -16.42
CA ARG A 406 -4.90 -10.53 -16.34
C ARG A 406 -5.47 -10.92 -17.70
N THR A 407 -5.98 -9.97 -18.47
CA THR A 407 -6.51 -10.21 -19.83
C THR A 407 -5.39 -10.60 -20.79
N ARG A 408 -4.25 -9.91 -20.75
CA ARG A 408 -3.06 -10.24 -21.56
C ARG A 408 -2.55 -11.66 -21.31
N LEU A 409 -2.45 -12.07 -20.04
CA LEU A 409 -2.03 -13.43 -19.67
C LEU A 409 -3.03 -14.50 -20.13
N ARG A 410 -4.34 -14.20 -20.11
CA ARG A 410 -5.38 -15.06 -20.70
C ARG A 410 -5.21 -15.18 -22.22
N GLN A 411 -5.04 -14.06 -22.93
CA GLN A 411 -4.81 -14.03 -24.38
C GLN A 411 -3.55 -14.82 -24.78
N LEU A 412 -2.44 -14.68 -24.04
CA LEU A 412 -1.23 -15.49 -24.27
C LEU A 412 -1.47 -16.99 -24.06
N THR A 413 -2.32 -17.37 -23.09
CA THR A 413 -2.67 -18.77 -22.82
C THR A 413 -3.61 -19.36 -23.88
N VAL A 414 -4.51 -18.54 -24.46
CA VAL A 414 -5.50 -18.97 -25.47
C VAL A 414 -4.90 -18.99 -26.87
N ASN A 415 -4.17 -17.94 -27.26
CA ASN A 415 -3.68 -17.74 -28.63
C ASN A 415 -2.42 -18.58 -28.95
N ALA A 416 -1.95 -19.41 -28.00
CA ALA A 416 -0.75 -20.22 -28.18
C ALA A 416 -0.87 -21.60 -27.48
N PRO A 417 -1.67 -22.54 -28.01
CA PRO A 417 -1.65 -23.93 -27.58
C PRO A 417 -0.36 -24.64 -28.05
N GLY A 418 0.10 -25.64 -27.29
CA GLY A 418 1.26 -26.49 -27.65
C GLY A 418 2.63 -25.93 -27.25
N LEU A 419 3.69 -26.60 -27.71
CA LEU A 419 5.08 -26.36 -27.28
C LEU A 419 5.56 -24.92 -27.56
N LEU A 420 5.30 -24.41 -28.77
CA LEU A 420 5.63 -23.03 -29.16
C LEU A 420 4.97 -21.99 -28.25
N GLY A 421 3.77 -22.27 -27.74
CA GLY A 421 3.10 -21.41 -26.77
C GLY A 421 3.68 -21.48 -25.36
N GLN A 422 4.12 -22.66 -24.92
CA GLN A 422 4.88 -22.81 -23.69
C GLN A 422 6.20 -22.03 -23.76
N VAL A 423 6.95 -22.14 -24.87
CA VAL A 423 8.16 -21.35 -25.13
C VAL A 423 7.84 -19.85 -25.10
N LYS A 424 6.80 -19.39 -25.80
CA LYS A 424 6.38 -17.98 -25.80
C LYS A 424 5.99 -17.48 -24.40
N SER A 425 5.34 -18.31 -23.59
CA SER A 425 4.98 -17.99 -22.20
C SER A 425 6.21 -17.95 -21.27
N ILE A 426 7.20 -18.80 -21.51
CA ILE A 426 8.49 -18.80 -20.77
C ILE A 426 9.29 -17.54 -21.13
N LEU A 427 9.31 -17.14 -22.41
CA LEU A 427 9.96 -15.91 -22.86
C LEU A 427 9.30 -14.65 -22.30
N ASP A 428 7.97 -14.59 -22.20
CA ASP A 428 7.28 -13.45 -21.57
C ASP A 428 7.54 -13.35 -20.06
N ALA A 429 7.66 -14.50 -19.40
CA ALA A 429 8.03 -14.60 -18.00
C ALA A 429 9.52 -14.27 -17.75
N SER A 430 10.43 -14.60 -18.67
CA SER A 430 11.86 -14.34 -18.51
C SER A 430 12.26 -12.88 -18.76
N GLN A 431 11.50 -12.11 -19.56
CA GLN A 431 11.76 -10.69 -19.83
C GLN A 431 12.00 -9.86 -18.56
N ILE A 432 11.19 -10.04 -17.51
CA ILE A 432 11.37 -9.27 -16.26
C ILE A 432 12.65 -9.67 -15.51
N TRP A 433 13.02 -10.96 -15.52
CA TRP A 433 14.28 -11.42 -14.94
C TRP A 433 15.49 -10.91 -15.72
N LEU A 434 15.43 -10.86 -17.05
CA LEU A 434 16.48 -10.28 -17.89
C LEU A 434 16.67 -8.77 -17.60
N VAL A 435 15.57 -8.02 -17.49
CA VAL A 435 15.60 -6.60 -17.08
C VAL A 435 16.21 -6.43 -15.69
N LEU A 436 15.85 -7.27 -14.71
CA LEU A 436 16.34 -7.15 -13.34
C LEU A 436 17.81 -7.56 -13.18
N VAL A 437 18.28 -8.60 -13.89
CA VAL A 437 19.68 -8.99 -13.91
C VAL A 437 20.53 -7.91 -14.59
N ALA A 438 20.09 -7.38 -15.74
CA ALA A 438 20.77 -6.27 -16.41
C ALA A 438 20.80 -4.99 -15.55
N THR A 439 19.70 -4.71 -14.84
CA THR A 439 19.63 -3.59 -13.88
C THR A 439 20.60 -3.81 -12.72
N GLY A 440 20.65 -5.01 -12.13
CA GLY A 440 21.56 -5.31 -11.03
C GLY A 440 23.03 -5.13 -11.42
N ILE A 441 23.42 -5.69 -12.57
CA ILE A 441 24.79 -5.53 -13.11
C ILE A 441 25.11 -4.04 -13.33
N ALA A 442 24.24 -3.30 -14.03
CA ALA A 442 24.48 -1.88 -14.29
C ALA A 442 24.54 -1.03 -13.02
N VAL A 443 23.75 -1.36 -11.99
CA VAL A 443 23.77 -0.67 -10.69
C VAL A 443 25.06 -0.96 -9.94
N GLY A 444 25.55 -2.20 -9.93
CA GLY A 444 26.86 -2.55 -9.37
C GLY A 444 28.01 -1.83 -10.08
N SER A 445 28.03 -1.83 -11.42
CA SER A 445 29.04 -1.10 -12.21
C SER A 445 28.99 0.41 -12.01
N ILE A 446 27.80 1.01 -11.92
CA ILE A 446 27.65 2.46 -11.71
C ILE A 446 28.01 2.84 -10.26
N ALA A 447 27.71 2.01 -9.27
CA ALA A 447 28.17 2.21 -7.89
C ALA A 447 29.70 2.18 -7.79
N ALA A 448 30.34 1.11 -8.29
CA ALA A 448 31.81 1.00 -8.31
C ALA A 448 32.47 2.19 -9.03
N GLY A 449 31.89 2.65 -10.15
CA GLY A 449 32.35 3.84 -10.88
C GLY A 449 32.11 5.16 -10.13
N ILE A 450 31.05 5.27 -9.33
CA ILE A 450 30.80 6.41 -8.44
C ILE A 450 31.81 6.41 -7.28
N ASP A 451 32.13 5.25 -6.71
CA ASP A 451 33.05 5.11 -5.58
C ASP A 451 34.48 5.52 -5.96
N VAL A 452 35.05 4.87 -6.98
CA VAL A 452 36.40 5.18 -7.47
C VAL A 452 36.52 6.65 -7.90
N ALA A 453 35.48 7.21 -8.53
CA ALA A 453 35.48 8.61 -8.94
C ALA A 453 35.26 9.60 -7.78
N SER A 454 34.42 9.28 -6.78
CA SER A 454 34.20 10.16 -5.63
C SER A 454 35.47 10.29 -4.80
N ASP A 455 36.19 9.19 -4.63
CA ASP A 455 37.28 9.12 -3.68
C ASP A 455 38.56 9.72 -4.30
N TRP A 456 38.84 9.45 -5.59
CA TRP A 456 39.90 10.14 -6.34
C TRP A 456 39.70 11.66 -6.40
N MET A 457 38.47 12.15 -6.64
CA MET A 457 38.19 13.60 -6.62
C MET A 457 38.18 14.19 -5.19
N GLY A 458 37.84 13.38 -4.17
CA GLY A 458 37.94 13.76 -2.77
C GLY A 458 39.39 13.98 -2.34
N ASP A 459 40.27 13.04 -2.69
CA ASP A 459 41.72 13.10 -2.47
C ASP A 459 42.39 14.29 -3.17
N LEU A 460 41.88 14.69 -4.34
CA LEU A 460 42.40 15.85 -5.10
C LEU A 460 42.40 17.14 -4.26
N LYS A 461 41.55 17.27 -3.22
CA LYS A 461 41.56 18.42 -2.30
C LYS A 461 42.79 18.46 -1.39
N GLN A 462 43.42 17.31 -1.12
CA GLN A 462 44.58 17.19 -0.22
C GLN A 462 45.90 17.16 -1.02
N GLY A 463 45.92 16.48 -2.16
CA GLY A 463 47.13 16.30 -2.96
C GLY A 463 46.88 15.53 -4.26
N VAL A 464 47.96 15.04 -4.86
CA VAL A 464 47.98 14.36 -6.16
C VAL A 464 48.98 13.21 -6.13
N CYS A 465 48.61 12.06 -6.69
CA CYS A 465 49.53 10.96 -6.93
C CYS A 465 50.44 11.25 -8.14
N SER A 466 51.75 11.17 -7.95
CA SER A 466 52.79 11.51 -8.93
C SER A 466 53.74 10.35 -9.16
N ASN A 467 54.26 10.20 -10.39
CA ASN A 467 55.15 9.10 -10.74
C ASN A 467 56.60 9.47 -10.41
N VAL A 468 57.08 9.13 -9.21
CA VAL A 468 58.44 9.48 -8.75
C VAL A 468 59.32 8.24 -8.63
N GLN A 469 58.83 7.16 -8.01
CA GLN A 469 59.59 5.94 -7.73
C GLN A 469 58.84 4.64 -8.06
N ASP A 470 57.59 4.47 -7.58
CA ASP A 470 56.90 3.15 -7.63
C ASP A 470 55.74 3.08 -8.64
N GLY A 471 55.76 3.95 -9.65
CA GLY A 471 54.82 3.89 -10.77
C GLY A 471 53.46 4.53 -10.50
N GLY A 472 53.34 5.37 -9.46
CA GLY A 472 52.15 6.15 -9.12
C GLY A 472 51.65 6.99 -10.30
N LYS A 473 50.33 7.21 -10.41
CA LYS A 473 49.71 7.90 -11.55
C LYS A 473 48.61 8.83 -11.08
N PHE A 474 48.43 9.93 -11.81
CA PHE A 474 47.45 10.99 -11.54
C PHE A 474 46.00 10.50 -11.28
N TYR A 475 45.59 9.36 -11.88
CA TYR A 475 44.26 8.78 -11.73
C TYR A 475 44.09 7.85 -10.51
N LEU A 476 45.14 7.64 -9.70
CA LEU A 476 45.06 6.87 -8.47
C LEU A 476 44.65 7.77 -7.29
N SER A 477 43.72 7.29 -6.48
CA SER A 477 43.44 7.84 -5.15
C SER A 477 44.63 7.60 -4.21
N ARG A 478 44.67 8.32 -3.08
CA ARG A 478 45.74 8.23 -2.08
C ARG A 478 45.96 6.80 -1.55
N PRO A 479 44.92 6.00 -1.21
CA PRO A 479 45.11 4.60 -0.83
C PRO A 479 45.73 3.71 -1.93
N PHE A 480 45.43 3.98 -3.22
CA PHE A 480 46.04 3.22 -4.33
C PHE A 480 47.41 3.76 -4.75
N CYS A 481 47.72 5.02 -4.44
CA CYS A 481 49.04 5.60 -4.63
C CYS A 481 50.06 5.04 -3.63
N CYS A 482 49.62 4.83 -2.37
CA CYS A 482 50.45 4.37 -1.26
C CYS A 482 50.30 2.87 -0.97
N TRP A 483 49.92 2.08 -1.97
CA TRP A 483 49.55 0.67 -1.79
C TRP A 483 50.75 -0.19 -1.39
N GLY A 484 50.69 -0.83 -0.22
CA GLY A 484 51.74 -1.69 0.32
C GLY A 484 52.76 -0.99 1.23
N VAL A 485 52.54 0.29 1.56
CA VAL A 485 53.33 1.07 2.52
C VAL A 485 52.60 1.11 3.87
N ASN A 486 53.33 1.04 5.00
CA ASN A 486 52.72 0.88 6.33
C ASN A 486 52.14 2.18 6.91
N SER A 487 52.68 3.34 6.54
CA SER A 487 52.11 4.65 6.87
C SER A 487 52.08 5.58 5.66
N TYR A 488 51.07 6.46 5.61
CA TYR A 488 50.99 7.50 4.57
C TYR A 488 52.16 8.49 4.62
N ALA A 489 52.89 8.60 5.74
CA ALA A 489 54.06 9.45 5.85
C ALA A 489 55.30 8.92 5.09
N GLU A 490 55.35 7.62 4.81
CA GLU A 490 56.44 6.94 4.09
C GLU A 490 56.22 6.96 2.56
N CYS A 491 55.03 7.36 2.10
CA CYS A 491 54.61 7.32 0.70
C CYS A 491 55.17 8.48 -0.14
N HIS A 492 56.25 8.24 -0.90
CA HIS A 492 56.94 9.29 -1.67
C HIS A 492 56.27 9.70 -3.00
N ASP A 493 55.44 8.84 -3.60
CA ASP A 493 54.70 9.15 -4.84
C ASP A 493 53.50 10.10 -4.59
N TRP A 494 52.95 10.14 -3.36
CA TRP A 494 51.87 11.04 -2.98
C TRP A 494 52.39 12.43 -2.60
N ARG A 495 51.90 13.49 -3.29
CA ARG A 495 52.33 14.88 -3.04
C ARG A 495 51.17 15.80 -2.70
N THR A 496 51.25 16.44 -1.55
CA THR A 496 50.35 17.54 -1.15
C THR A 496 50.50 18.76 -2.05
N TRP A 497 49.49 19.64 -2.08
CA TRP A 497 49.55 20.90 -2.83
C TRP A 497 50.72 21.81 -2.41
N SER A 498 51.10 21.78 -1.14
CA SER A 498 52.26 22.47 -0.58
C SER A 498 53.59 21.98 -1.16
N THR A 499 53.79 20.65 -1.23
CA THR A 499 55.00 20.05 -1.80
C THR A 499 55.05 20.17 -3.33
N MET A 500 53.90 20.11 -4.02
CA MET A 500 53.81 20.40 -5.46
C MET A 500 54.17 21.85 -5.82
N LEU A 501 53.81 22.82 -4.98
CA LEU A 501 54.17 24.24 -5.16
C LEU A 501 55.55 24.61 -4.56
N GLY A 502 56.33 23.64 -4.07
CA GLY A 502 57.69 23.85 -3.58
C GLY A 502 57.80 24.59 -2.24
N VAL A 503 56.72 24.68 -1.46
CA VAL A 503 56.69 25.47 -0.21
C VAL A 503 56.87 24.55 1.00
N SER A 504 58.08 24.56 1.56
CA SER A 504 58.50 23.71 2.69
C SER A 504 58.26 24.31 4.09
N ASN A 505 57.90 25.60 4.19
CA ASN A 505 57.60 26.24 5.47
C ASN A 505 56.22 25.78 5.99
N ARG A 506 56.15 25.19 7.19
CA ARG A 506 54.91 24.71 7.85
C ARG A 506 53.73 25.68 7.74
N GLY A 507 53.96 26.98 7.97
CA GLY A 507 52.90 27.99 7.88
C GLY A 507 52.38 28.19 6.46
N GLY A 508 53.27 28.24 5.47
CA GLY A 508 52.91 28.31 4.05
C GLY A 508 52.25 27.03 3.54
N SER A 509 52.71 25.87 4.00
CA SER A 509 52.14 24.56 3.72
C SER A 509 50.65 24.51 4.08
N TYR A 510 50.32 24.84 5.34
CA TYR A 510 48.95 24.86 5.85
C TYR A 510 48.06 25.84 5.08
N ILE A 511 48.56 27.05 4.76
CA ILE A 511 47.79 28.06 4.01
C ILE A 511 47.51 27.59 2.59
N ILE A 512 48.48 26.98 1.90
CA ILE A 512 48.32 26.46 0.54
C ILE A 512 47.33 25.29 0.52
N GLU A 513 47.46 24.34 1.45
CA GLU A 513 46.55 23.20 1.59
C GLU A 513 45.12 23.66 1.90
N TYR A 514 44.95 24.67 2.76
CA TYR A 514 43.64 25.25 3.08
C TYR A 514 43.00 25.94 1.85
N ILE A 515 43.76 26.75 1.12
CA ILE A 515 43.29 27.43 -0.09
C ILE A 515 42.93 26.41 -1.17
N ALA A 516 43.76 25.39 -1.41
CA ALA A 516 43.50 24.34 -2.39
C ALA A 516 42.23 23.55 -2.04
N PHE A 517 42.08 23.14 -0.76
CA PHE A 517 40.89 22.44 -0.26
C PHE A 517 39.62 23.28 -0.48
N VAL A 518 39.61 24.55 -0.05
CA VAL A 518 38.45 25.44 -0.19
C VAL A 518 38.09 25.70 -1.66
N LEU A 519 39.07 25.99 -2.52
CA LEU A 519 38.83 26.25 -3.95
C LEU A 519 38.26 25.02 -4.65
N LEU A 520 38.82 23.83 -4.42
CA LEU A 520 38.35 22.59 -5.05
C LEU A 520 36.97 22.17 -4.52
N SER A 521 36.73 22.26 -3.20
CA SER A 521 35.40 22.03 -2.60
C SER A 521 34.32 22.89 -3.23
N VAL A 522 34.56 24.21 -3.34
CA VAL A 522 33.60 25.15 -3.94
C VAL A 522 33.42 24.91 -5.44
N ALA A 523 34.49 24.60 -6.17
CA ALA A 523 34.43 24.30 -7.60
C ALA A 523 33.58 23.04 -7.88
N PHE A 524 33.80 21.94 -7.15
CA PHE A 524 33.02 20.71 -7.31
C PHE A 524 31.54 20.91 -6.97
N ALA A 525 31.23 21.58 -5.85
CA ALA A 525 29.85 21.87 -5.44
C ALA A 525 29.10 22.74 -6.47
N THR A 526 29.77 23.78 -6.99
CA THR A 526 29.21 24.69 -8.00
C THR A 526 29.01 23.97 -9.34
N CYS A 527 29.96 23.11 -9.74
CA CYS A 527 29.85 22.26 -10.93
C CYS A 527 28.66 21.29 -10.82
N ALA A 528 28.50 20.60 -9.67
CA ALA A 528 27.36 19.72 -9.42
C ALA A 528 26.00 20.46 -9.55
N SER A 529 25.87 21.65 -8.95
CA SER A 529 24.61 22.40 -9.00
C SER A 529 24.30 22.98 -10.38
N THR A 530 25.31 23.44 -11.12
CA THR A 530 25.13 23.89 -12.51
C THR A 530 24.75 22.75 -13.45
N LEU A 531 25.31 21.55 -13.26
CA LEU A 531 24.93 20.35 -14.02
C LEU A 531 23.46 19.98 -13.79
N VAL A 532 23.02 19.93 -12.52
CA VAL A 532 21.61 19.67 -12.17
C VAL A 532 20.69 20.73 -12.76
N ASN A 533 20.96 22.02 -12.51
CA ASN A 533 20.08 23.11 -12.94
C ASN A 533 19.98 23.28 -14.47
N LYS A 534 21.07 23.04 -15.21
CA LYS A 534 21.10 23.24 -16.66
C LYS A 534 20.57 22.05 -17.46
N TYR A 535 20.73 20.82 -16.97
CA TYR A 535 20.43 19.60 -17.75
C TYR A 535 19.27 18.76 -17.22
N SER A 536 19.11 18.59 -15.90
CA SER A 536 17.94 17.90 -15.32
C SER A 536 17.71 18.27 -13.86
N LEU A 537 16.76 19.19 -13.62
CA LEU A 537 16.36 19.60 -12.26
C LEU A 537 15.85 18.43 -11.40
N TYR A 538 15.35 17.36 -12.04
CA TYR A 538 14.94 16.10 -11.41
C TYR A 538 16.10 15.30 -10.79
N ALA A 539 17.36 15.65 -11.06
CA ALA A 539 18.53 15.01 -10.47
C ALA A 539 18.87 15.51 -9.05
N LYS A 540 18.25 16.60 -8.57
CA LYS A 540 18.47 17.16 -7.24
C LYS A 540 18.15 16.18 -6.09
N GLN A 541 18.66 16.47 -4.90
CA GLN A 541 18.37 15.80 -3.64
C GLN A 541 18.50 14.26 -3.74
N SER A 542 17.76 13.51 -2.91
CA SER A 542 17.87 12.05 -2.89
C SER A 542 17.07 11.37 -4.00
N GLY A 543 15.89 11.88 -4.36
CA GLY A 543 14.93 11.18 -5.23
C GLY A 543 14.05 10.14 -4.53
N ILE A 544 14.30 9.82 -3.25
CA ILE A 544 13.49 8.88 -2.47
C ILE A 544 12.04 9.37 -2.23
N PRO A 545 11.78 10.64 -1.85
CA PRO A 545 10.41 11.18 -1.79
C PRO A 545 9.64 10.96 -3.08
N GLU A 546 10.26 11.33 -4.20
CA GLU A 546 9.68 11.23 -5.54
C GLU A 546 9.44 9.76 -5.94
N ILE A 547 10.39 8.85 -5.72
CA ILE A 547 10.22 7.39 -5.92
C ILE A 547 9.06 6.84 -5.08
N LYS A 548 8.94 7.23 -3.80
CA LYS A 548 7.84 6.82 -2.91
C LYS A 548 6.48 7.30 -3.46
N THR A 549 6.39 8.50 -4.03
CA THR A 549 5.15 8.94 -4.70
C THR A 549 4.85 8.19 -6.02
N VAL A 550 5.87 7.84 -6.81
CA VAL A 550 5.70 7.05 -8.04
C VAL A 550 5.18 5.64 -7.73
N LEU A 551 5.77 4.97 -6.74
CA LEU A 551 5.29 3.65 -6.26
C LEU A 551 3.92 3.77 -5.55
N GLY A 552 3.64 4.92 -4.92
CA GLY A 552 2.32 5.34 -4.42
C GLY A 552 1.29 5.70 -5.50
N GLY A 553 1.63 5.53 -6.79
CA GLY A 553 0.71 5.66 -7.93
C GLY A 553 0.64 7.04 -8.57
N PHE A 554 1.69 7.86 -8.51
CA PHE A 554 1.71 9.22 -9.08
C PHE A 554 2.75 9.37 -10.21
N VAL A 555 2.32 9.76 -11.41
CA VAL A 555 3.17 9.77 -12.61
C VAL A 555 3.96 11.07 -12.73
N ILE A 556 5.28 11.01 -12.50
CA ILE A 556 6.21 12.13 -12.74
C ILE A 556 7.00 11.86 -14.04
N ARG A 557 6.61 12.48 -15.15
CA ARG A 557 7.30 12.36 -16.44
C ARG A 557 8.71 12.97 -16.36
N ARG A 558 9.65 12.42 -17.15
CA ARG A 558 11.09 12.77 -17.21
C ARG A 558 11.92 12.51 -15.94
N PHE A 559 11.32 12.29 -14.76
CA PHE A 559 12.04 11.98 -13.52
C PHE A 559 12.99 10.77 -13.68
N LEU A 560 12.48 9.62 -14.12
CA LEU A 560 13.27 8.40 -14.40
C LEU A 560 13.99 8.44 -15.77
N GLY A 561 14.41 9.62 -16.25
CA GLY A 561 15.00 9.81 -17.58
C GLY A 561 16.47 9.40 -17.68
N ALA A 562 16.92 8.97 -18.86
CA ALA A 562 18.34 8.68 -19.13
C ALA A 562 19.26 9.90 -18.93
N TRP A 563 18.77 11.11 -19.26
CA TRP A 563 19.48 12.35 -18.92
C TRP A 563 19.56 12.58 -17.40
N THR A 564 18.50 12.25 -16.66
CA THR A 564 18.51 12.32 -15.18
C THR A 564 19.50 11.31 -14.59
N LEU A 565 19.62 10.10 -15.15
CA LEU A 565 20.64 9.12 -14.77
C LEU A 565 22.06 9.69 -14.89
N VAL A 566 22.43 10.17 -16.08
CA VAL A 566 23.77 10.73 -16.34
C VAL A 566 24.06 11.94 -15.46
N VAL A 567 23.12 12.89 -15.37
CA VAL A 567 23.27 14.11 -14.55
C VAL A 567 23.35 13.77 -13.06
N LYS A 568 22.56 12.81 -12.57
CA LYS A 568 22.55 12.44 -11.14
C LYS A 568 23.82 11.68 -10.76
N SER A 569 24.30 10.73 -11.57
CA SER A 569 25.56 10.02 -11.28
C SER A 569 26.77 10.96 -11.30
N LEU A 570 26.97 11.74 -12.36
CA LEU A 570 28.11 12.67 -12.46
C LEU A 570 28.05 13.78 -11.41
N GLY A 571 26.85 14.35 -11.19
CA GLY A 571 26.63 15.36 -10.17
C GLY A 571 26.81 14.82 -8.74
N LEU A 572 26.61 13.53 -8.51
CA LEU A 572 26.81 12.90 -7.21
C LEU A 572 28.29 12.72 -6.88
N CYS A 573 29.11 12.27 -7.83
CA CYS A 573 30.56 12.16 -7.61
C CYS A 573 31.15 13.52 -7.23
N LEU A 574 30.76 14.58 -7.94
CA LEU A 574 31.16 15.96 -7.64
C LEU A 574 30.61 16.46 -6.29
N ALA A 575 29.36 16.13 -5.95
CA ALA A 575 28.76 16.51 -4.68
C ALA A 575 29.46 15.85 -3.49
N VAL A 576 29.80 14.55 -3.56
CA VAL A 576 30.54 13.84 -2.50
C VAL A 576 31.97 14.37 -2.41
N ALA A 577 32.68 14.47 -3.55
CA ALA A 577 34.05 14.97 -3.60
C ALA A 577 34.20 16.38 -3.01
N SER A 578 33.17 17.23 -3.08
CA SER A 578 33.18 18.56 -2.46
C SER A 578 33.45 18.55 -0.95
N GLY A 579 33.18 17.45 -0.22
CA GLY A 579 33.28 17.40 1.24
C GLY A 579 32.13 18.12 1.98
N MET A 580 31.04 18.48 1.28
CA MET A 580 29.79 18.83 1.95
C MET A 580 29.21 17.62 2.69
N TRP A 581 28.45 17.87 3.77
CA TRP A 581 27.85 16.82 4.60
C TRP A 581 26.62 16.18 3.91
N LEU A 582 26.90 15.27 2.96
CA LEU A 582 25.94 14.50 2.16
C LEU A 582 26.47 13.09 1.85
N GLY A 583 25.58 12.13 1.60
CA GLY A 583 25.91 10.75 1.21
C GLY A 583 25.46 10.35 -0.19
N LYS A 584 26.02 9.26 -0.73
CA LYS A 584 25.67 8.68 -2.04
C LYS A 584 24.50 7.71 -2.00
N GLU A 585 24.22 7.16 -0.81
CA GLU A 585 23.33 6.02 -0.55
C GLU A 585 21.88 6.28 -0.99
N GLY A 586 21.35 7.46 -0.65
CA GLY A 586 19.98 7.85 -1.03
C GLY A 586 19.81 8.09 -2.54
N PRO A 587 20.69 8.88 -3.19
CA PRO A 587 20.75 9.03 -4.64
C PRO A 587 20.89 7.72 -5.44
N LEU A 588 21.62 6.72 -4.93
CA LEU A 588 21.80 5.41 -5.60
C LEU A 588 20.47 4.68 -5.84
N VAL A 589 19.48 4.84 -4.96
CA VAL A 589 18.11 4.29 -5.14
C VAL A 589 17.44 4.83 -6.41
N HIS A 590 17.54 6.14 -6.65
CA HIS A 590 16.97 6.78 -7.84
C HIS A 590 17.79 6.44 -9.10
N VAL A 591 19.11 6.36 -9.00
CA VAL A 591 19.99 5.85 -10.07
C VAL A 591 19.55 4.44 -10.50
N ALA A 592 19.31 3.53 -9.56
CA ALA A 592 18.86 2.18 -9.87
C ALA A 592 17.49 2.11 -10.56
N CYS A 593 16.52 2.90 -10.10
CA CYS A 593 15.21 2.99 -10.75
C CYS A 593 15.28 3.62 -12.16
N CYS A 594 16.22 4.56 -12.38
CA CYS A 594 16.52 5.08 -13.71
C CYS A 594 17.13 4.00 -14.62
N CYS A 595 18.09 3.20 -14.13
CA CYS A 595 18.65 2.05 -14.87
C CYS A 595 17.54 1.07 -15.31
N ALA A 596 16.65 0.69 -14.39
CA ALA A 596 15.51 -0.16 -14.70
C ALA A 596 14.60 0.43 -15.80
N ASN A 597 14.34 1.74 -15.77
CA ASN A 597 13.55 2.41 -16.82
C ASN A 597 14.26 2.43 -18.19
N VAL A 598 15.60 2.46 -18.23
CA VAL A 598 16.37 2.34 -19.47
C VAL A 598 16.32 0.91 -20.01
N PHE A 599 16.52 -0.12 -19.17
CA PHE A 599 16.42 -1.51 -19.62
C PHE A 599 15.00 -1.91 -20.05
N MET A 600 13.96 -1.43 -19.36
CA MET A 600 12.57 -1.61 -19.81
C MET A 600 12.27 -0.95 -21.17
N LYS A 601 13.04 0.06 -21.57
CA LYS A 601 12.95 0.70 -22.90
C LYS A 601 13.82 0.05 -23.97
N LEU A 602 14.90 -0.66 -23.62
CA LEU A 602 15.63 -1.49 -24.58
C LEU A 602 14.73 -2.62 -25.12
N PHE A 603 13.82 -3.13 -24.27
CA PHE A 603 12.71 -3.98 -24.70
C PHE A 603 11.45 -3.17 -25.08
N ALA A 604 11.57 -2.02 -25.76
CA ALA A 604 10.42 -1.20 -26.19
C ALA A 604 9.33 -1.96 -26.98
N PRO A 605 9.64 -2.96 -27.84
CA PRO A 605 8.61 -3.79 -28.49
C PRO A 605 7.86 -4.75 -27.54
N SER A 606 8.32 -4.89 -26.28
CA SER A 606 7.75 -5.79 -25.27
C SER A 606 6.68 -5.12 -24.41
N THR A 607 5.86 -5.93 -23.73
CA THR A 607 4.71 -5.39 -22.98
C THR A 607 5.07 -4.70 -21.65
N ILE A 608 6.31 -4.82 -21.17
CA ILE A 608 6.70 -4.28 -19.84
C ILE A 608 6.63 -2.75 -19.83
N SER A 609 7.10 -2.09 -20.89
CA SER A 609 7.10 -0.62 -20.99
C SER A 609 5.70 0.00 -21.12
N ALA A 610 4.68 -0.82 -21.38
CA ALA A 610 3.28 -0.42 -21.59
C ALA A 610 2.33 -0.81 -20.42
N ASN A 611 2.87 -1.33 -19.32
CA ASN A 611 2.09 -1.73 -18.13
C ASN A 611 2.71 -1.12 -16.86
N GLU A 612 1.99 -0.20 -16.20
CA GLU A 612 2.51 0.47 -15.00
C GLU A 612 2.59 -0.45 -13.78
N ALA A 613 1.74 -1.48 -13.68
CA ALA A 613 1.82 -2.47 -12.61
C ALA A 613 3.12 -3.31 -12.73
N ARG A 614 3.52 -3.74 -13.94
CA ARG A 614 4.80 -4.44 -14.16
C ARG A 614 6.01 -3.51 -13.93
N LYS A 615 5.90 -2.22 -14.29
CA LYS A 615 6.93 -1.22 -13.97
C LYS A 615 7.12 -1.03 -12.47
N ARG A 616 6.03 -0.92 -11.71
CA ARG A 616 6.07 -0.81 -10.24
C ARG A 616 6.86 -1.96 -9.62
N GLU A 617 6.56 -3.21 -10.00
CA GLU A 617 7.30 -4.38 -9.50
C GLU A 617 8.80 -4.30 -9.83
N ALA A 618 9.16 -3.87 -11.05
CA ALA A 618 10.54 -3.68 -11.46
C ALA A 618 11.24 -2.52 -10.72
N PHE A 619 10.55 -1.40 -10.46
CA PHE A 619 11.09 -0.25 -9.72
C PHE A 619 11.28 -0.57 -8.23
N SER A 620 10.35 -1.29 -7.58
CA SER A 620 10.54 -1.76 -6.20
C SER A 620 11.77 -2.69 -6.08
N ALA A 621 12.00 -3.55 -7.07
CA ALA A 621 13.17 -4.42 -7.11
C ALA A 621 14.48 -3.68 -7.39
N ALA A 622 14.47 -2.70 -8.29
CA ALA A 622 15.62 -1.84 -8.56
C ALA A 622 15.97 -0.92 -7.38
N ALA A 623 14.96 -0.42 -6.65
CA ALA A 623 15.20 0.37 -5.45
C ALA A 623 15.91 -0.45 -4.34
N ALA A 624 15.57 -1.74 -4.22
CA ALA A 624 16.26 -2.65 -3.31
C ALA A 624 17.73 -2.86 -3.71
N SER A 625 18.04 -2.99 -5.01
CA SER A 625 19.43 -3.13 -5.47
C SER A 625 20.26 -1.85 -5.30
N GLY A 626 19.64 -0.67 -5.40
CA GLY A 626 20.27 0.61 -5.07
C GLY A 626 20.72 0.71 -3.60
N ILE A 627 19.90 0.26 -2.64
CA ILE A 627 20.29 0.16 -1.22
C ILE A 627 21.33 -0.96 -1.00
N SER A 628 21.21 -2.07 -1.73
CA SER A 628 22.11 -3.21 -1.62
C SER A 628 23.56 -2.89 -2.01
N VAL A 629 23.79 -2.00 -2.97
CA VAL A 629 25.15 -1.52 -3.30
C VAL A 629 25.62 -0.41 -2.36
N ALA A 630 24.71 0.44 -1.90
CA ALA A 630 25.01 1.55 -1.00
C ALA A 630 25.53 1.12 0.39
N PHE A 631 25.04 -0.01 0.91
CA PHE A 631 25.40 -0.55 2.23
C PHE A 631 25.96 -1.97 2.19
N GLY A 632 26.23 -2.54 1.01
CA GLY A 632 26.66 -3.95 0.89
C GLY A 632 25.66 -4.96 1.46
N SER A 633 24.37 -4.58 1.57
CA SER A 633 23.36 -5.25 2.39
C SER A 633 22.14 -5.67 1.53
N PRO A 634 22.13 -6.90 0.97
CA PRO A 634 21.07 -7.34 0.07
C PRO A 634 19.73 -7.59 0.76
N ILE A 635 19.73 -8.18 1.97
CA ILE A 635 18.48 -8.44 2.69
C ILE A 635 17.94 -7.12 3.26
N GLY A 636 18.82 -6.29 3.83
CA GLY A 636 18.47 -4.94 4.26
C GLY A 636 17.91 -4.06 3.14
N GLY A 637 18.43 -4.18 1.92
CA GLY A 637 17.91 -3.48 0.73
C GLY A 637 16.50 -3.91 0.31
N VAL A 638 16.19 -5.22 0.36
CA VAL A 638 14.83 -5.70 0.09
C VAL A 638 13.85 -5.23 1.17
N LEU A 639 14.26 -5.30 2.44
CA LEU A 639 13.44 -4.82 3.55
C LEU A 639 13.21 -3.31 3.47
N PHE A 640 14.21 -2.51 3.11
CA PHE A 640 14.04 -1.06 2.89
C PHE A 640 12.97 -0.76 1.84
N SER A 641 12.99 -1.49 0.71
CA SER A 641 12.02 -1.29 -0.37
C SER A 641 10.59 -1.67 0.03
N LEU A 642 10.43 -2.68 0.89
CA LEU A 642 9.16 -3.08 1.49
C LEU A 642 8.70 -2.07 2.55
N GLU A 643 9.55 -1.76 3.53
CA GLU A 643 9.21 -0.96 4.71
C GLU A 643 8.96 0.51 4.38
N GLN A 644 9.70 1.10 3.43
CA GLN A 644 9.70 2.55 3.22
C GLN A 644 9.21 3.01 1.84
N LEU A 645 9.33 2.19 0.79
CA LEU A 645 8.99 2.60 -0.58
C LEU A 645 7.66 2.01 -1.10
N SER A 646 7.26 0.82 -0.63
CA SER A 646 6.19 0.03 -1.26
C SER A 646 5.05 -0.32 -0.29
N TYR A 647 3.93 0.41 -0.33
CA TYR A 647 2.74 0.12 0.50
C TYR A 647 2.07 -1.25 0.22
N TYR A 648 2.35 -1.83 -0.95
CA TYR A 648 1.93 -3.17 -1.36
C TYR A 648 3.06 -3.80 -2.17
N PHE A 649 3.45 -5.01 -1.79
CA PHE A 649 4.68 -5.68 -2.21
C PHE A 649 4.45 -7.21 -2.29
N PRO A 650 4.14 -7.77 -3.48
CA PRO A 650 3.87 -9.20 -3.66
C PRO A 650 5.09 -10.11 -3.37
N ASP A 651 4.85 -11.35 -2.94
CA ASP A 651 5.89 -12.37 -2.71
C ASP A 651 6.82 -12.57 -3.93
N LYS A 652 6.27 -12.46 -5.15
CA LYS A 652 7.03 -12.52 -6.40
C LYS A 652 8.00 -11.34 -6.53
N THR A 653 7.54 -10.14 -6.17
CA THR A 653 8.33 -8.91 -6.16
C THR A 653 9.40 -8.96 -5.09
N MET A 654 9.15 -9.59 -3.93
CA MET A 654 10.15 -9.85 -2.90
C MET A 654 11.31 -10.69 -3.44
N TRP A 655 11.03 -11.85 -4.06
CA TRP A 655 12.08 -12.69 -4.67
C TRP A 655 12.79 -12.00 -5.84
N ALA A 656 12.05 -11.26 -6.67
CA ALA A 656 12.62 -10.46 -7.76
C ALA A 656 13.57 -9.35 -7.24
N SER A 657 13.20 -8.70 -6.13
CA SER A 657 14.02 -7.69 -5.44
C SER A 657 15.29 -8.31 -4.86
N PHE A 658 15.18 -9.47 -4.20
CA PHE A 658 16.34 -10.17 -3.64
C PHE A 658 17.35 -10.59 -4.71
N VAL A 659 16.89 -11.14 -5.83
CA VAL A 659 17.78 -11.49 -6.95
C VAL A 659 18.41 -10.24 -7.57
N CYS A 660 17.67 -9.15 -7.76
CA CYS A 660 18.23 -7.90 -8.29
C CYS A 660 19.28 -7.28 -7.35
N ALA A 661 19.04 -7.33 -6.04
CA ALA A 661 19.98 -6.90 -5.00
C ALA A 661 21.25 -7.75 -4.96
N MET A 662 21.10 -9.09 -4.86
CA MET A 662 22.23 -10.02 -4.87
C MET A 662 23.10 -9.88 -6.14
N VAL A 663 22.49 -9.73 -7.31
CA VAL A 663 23.25 -9.52 -8.56
C VAL A 663 24.03 -8.20 -8.53
N ALA A 664 23.46 -7.13 -7.97
CA ALA A 664 24.15 -5.85 -7.85
C ALA A 664 25.32 -5.90 -6.84
N ALA A 665 25.12 -6.53 -5.67
CA ALA A 665 26.17 -6.73 -4.67
C ALA A 665 27.31 -7.62 -5.19
N VAL A 666 27.00 -8.75 -5.83
CA VAL A 666 28.01 -9.62 -6.46
C VAL A 666 28.74 -8.90 -7.59
N THR A 667 28.05 -8.03 -8.35
CA THR A 667 28.71 -7.21 -9.38
C THR A 667 29.67 -6.19 -8.75
N LEU A 668 29.25 -5.49 -7.69
CA LEU A 668 30.12 -4.56 -6.94
C LEU A 668 31.36 -5.28 -6.40
N GLN A 669 31.18 -6.47 -5.81
CA GLN A 669 32.28 -7.30 -5.31
C GLN A 669 33.22 -7.77 -6.43
N ALA A 670 32.71 -8.04 -7.63
CA ALA A 670 33.51 -8.43 -8.79
C ALA A 670 34.32 -7.27 -9.41
N PHE A 671 33.95 -6.02 -9.14
CA PHE A 671 34.78 -4.85 -9.46
C PHE A 671 35.78 -4.50 -8.34
N ASP A 672 35.54 -4.92 -7.10
CA ASP A 672 36.30 -4.62 -5.87
C ASP A 672 36.89 -3.19 -5.87
N PRO A 673 36.03 -2.15 -5.82
CA PRO A 673 36.45 -0.76 -6.01
C PRO A 673 37.42 -0.26 -4.92
N PHE A 674 37.57 -0.98 -3.81
CA PHE A 674 38.48 -0.67 -2.71
C PHE A 674 39.70 -1.61 -2.65
N ARG A 675 39.73 -2.72 -3.41
CA ARG A 675 40.72 -3.82 -3.34
C ARG A 675 40.83 -4.50 -1.97
N THR A 676 39.77 -4.43 -1.16
CA THR A 676 39.73 -5.01 0.19
C THR A 676 38.89 -6.29 0.26
N GLY A 677 38.20 -6.67 -0.82
CA GLY A 677 37.22 -7.74 -0.81
C GLY A 677 35.92 -7.45 -0.03
N LYS A 678 35.86 -6.32 0.70
CA LYS A 678 34.64 -5.80 1.36
C LYS A 678 33.67 -5.26 0.31
N LEU A 679 32.36 -5.31 0.61
CA LEU A 679 31.33 -4.71 -0.27
C LEU A 679 31.28 -3.18 -0.13
N VAL A 680 31.51 -2.67 1.08
CA VAL A 680 31.61 -1.24 1.38
C VAL A 680 32.74 -0.98 2.37
N LEU A 681 33.36 0.19 2.26
CA LEU A 681 34.53 0.58 3.05
C LEU A 681 34.34 0.35 4.57
N TYR A 682 33.26 0.91 5.11
CA TYR A 682 32.91 0.89 6.53
C TYR A 682 32.31 -0.44 7.04
N GLN A 683 32.46 -1.54 6.29
CA GLN A 683 32.15 -2.90 6.77
C GLN A 683 33.19 -3.33 7.81
N VAL A 684 32.73 -3.81 8.97
CA VAL A 684 33.57 -4.18 10.14
C VAL A 684 33.17 -5.54 10.70
N SER A 685 34.02 -6.16 11.51
CA SER A 685 33.78 -7.46 12.14
C SER A 685 34.12 -7.38 13.63
N TYR A 686 33.12 -7.57 14.50
CA TYR A 686 33.35 -7.63 15.96
C TYR A 686 33.50 -9.07 16.44
N HIS A 687 34.51 -9.30 17.27
CA HIS A 687 34.78 -10.62 17.87
C HIS A 687 34.33 -10.74 19.34
N SER A 688 34.18 -9.61 20.04
CA SER A 688 33.69 -9.55 21.42
C SER A 688 32.15 -9.57 21.50
N GLY A 689 31.61 -10.09 22.61
CA GLY A 689 30.20 -9.96 22.97
C GLY A 689 29.88 -8.61 23.65
N TRP A 690 28.61 -8.40 23.96
CA TRP A 690 28.13 -7.28 24.80
C TRP A 690 27.70 -7.79 26.18
N HIS A 691 27.78 -6.94 27.19
CA HIS A 691 27.42 -7.25 28.57
C HIS A 691 26.08 -6.64 28.98
N ALA A 692 25.35 -7.29 29.90
CA ALA A 692 23.98 -6.90 30.26
C ALA A 692 23.85 -5.46 30.81
N PHE A 693 24.91 -4.90 31.43
CA PHE A 693 24.91 -3.53 31.92
C PHE A 693 24.93 -2.49 30.79
N GLU A 694 25.47 -2.83 29.61
CA GLU A 694 25.60 -1.93 28.46
C GLU A 694 24.25 -1.59 27.83
N LEU A 695 23.21 -2.37 28.13
CA LEU A 695 21.85 -2.09 27.69
C LEU A 695 21.33 -0.71 28.15
N VAL A 696 21.84 -0.19 29.27
CA VAL A 696 21.48 1.14 29.79
C VAL A 696 22.07 2.27 28.92
N PRO A 697 23.39 2.36 28.66
CA PRO A 697 23.92 3.35 27.71
C PRO A 697 23.44 3.12 26.27
N PHE A 698 23.17 1.88 25.83
CA PHE A 698 22.53 1.64 24.52
C PHE A 698 21.11 2.23 24.45
N ALA A 699 20.33 2.16 25.53
CA ALA A 699 19.02 2.81 25.61
C ALA A 699 19.13 4.35 25.59
N LEU A 700 20.13 4.91 26.29
CA LEU A 700 20.43 6.35 26.27
C LEU A 700 20.81 6.82 24.85
N ILE A 701 21.67 6.07 24.15
CA ILE A 701 22.02 6.28 22.74
C ILE A 701 20.77 6.30 21.85
N GLY A 702 19.82 5.38 22.08
CA GLY A 702 18.51 5.38 21.43
C GLY A 702 17.73 6.68 21.61
N ILE A 703 17.62 7.16 22.86
CA ILE A 703 16.93 8.41 23.19
C ILE A 703 17.59 9.61 22.50
N LEU A 704 18.93 9.68 22.51
CA LEU A 704 19.69 10.74 21.84
C LEU A 704 19.44 10.75 20.31
N GLY A 705 19.38 9.57 19.68
CA GLY A 705 19.04 9.44 18.26
C GLY A 705 17.63 9.94 17.92
N GLY A 706 16.66 9.67 18.80
CA GLY A 706 15.28 10.14 18.63
C GLY A 706 15.16 11.66 18.75
N LEU A 707 15.85 12.26 19.72
CA LEU A 707 15.96 13.71 19.91
C LEU A 707 16.65 14.39 18.72
N TYR A 708 17.80 13.86 18.30
CA TYR A 708 18.53 14.28 17.09
C TYR A 708 17.59 14.30 15.87
N GLY A 709 16.89 13.20 15.62
CA GLY A 709 15.98 13.06 14.48
C GLY A 709 14.82 14.05 14.50
N ALA A 710 14.18 14.23 15.67
CA ALA A 710 13.10 15.20 15.84
C ALA A 710 13.57 16.65 15.61
N MET A 711 14.72 17.03 16.16
CA MET A 711 15.30 18.37 15.99
C MET A 711 15.73 18.60 14.54
N PHE A 712 16.38 17.60 13.92
CA PHE A 712 16.81 17.62 12.53
C PHE A 712 15.63 17.87 11.57
N ILE A 713 14.55 17.08 11.69
CA ILE A 713 13.37 17.22 10.81
C ILE A 713 12.74 18.61 10.97
N LYS A 714 12.52 19.08 12.21
CA LYS A 714 11.89 20.39 12.45
C LYS A 714 12.75 21.56 11.92
N LEU A 715 14.07 21.52 12.14
CA LEU A 715 14.97 22.57 11.66
C LEU A 715 15.14 22.52 10.13
N ASN A 716 15.26 21.33 9.52
CA ASN A 716 15.34 21.17 8.07
C ASN A 716 14.06 21.64 7.37
N MET A 717 12.88 21.32 7.91
CA MET A 717 11.60 21.82 7.40
C MET A 717 11.47 23.34 7.51
N ARG A 718 11.92 23.94 8.63
CA ARG A 718 11.92 25.41 8.79
C ARG A 718 12.85 26.10 7.77
N ILE A 719 14.02 25.51 7.49
CA ILE A 719 14.94 25.98 6.44
C ILE A 719 14.33 25.78 5.04
N ALA A 720 13.67 24.66 4.78
CA ALA A 720 13.01 24.39 3.50
C ALA A 720 11.83 25.34 3.24
N ALA A 721 11.03 25.68 4.25
CA ALA A 721 9.98 26.69 4.17
C ALA A 721 10.56 28.10 3.92
N TRP A 722 11.65 28.46 4.61
CA TRP A 722 12.38 29.72 4.34
C TRP A 722 13.00 29.77 2.93
N ARG A 723 13.47 28.64 2.40
CA ARG A 723 13.92 28.48 1.00
C ARG A 723 12.78 28.64 -0.02
N ALA A 724 11.55 28.28 0.34
CA ALA A 724 10.38 28.44 -0.52
C ALA A 724 9.73 29.84 -0.42
N SER A 725 9.94 30.55 0.69
CA SER A 725 9.32 31.87 0.93
C SER A 725 9.80 32.94 -0.05
N ALA A 726 8.86 33.71 -0.62
CA ALA A 726 9.13 34.86 -1.48
C ALA A 726 9.99 35.96 -0.82
N ARG A 727 10.11 35.96 0.52
CA ARG A 727 11.00 36.87 1.27
C ARG A 727 12.49 36.58 1.01
N ASN A 728 12.84 35.40 0.50
CA ASN A 728 14.21 34.98 0.29
C ASN A 728 14.74 35.35 -1.12
N LYS A 729 15.65 36.31 -1.17
CA LYS A 729 16.28 36.79 -2.42
C LYS A 729 17.11 35.71 -3.15
N PHE A 730 17.47 34.60 -2.50
CA PHE A 730 18.24 33.51 -3.12
C PHE A 730 17.38 32.53 -3.93
N VAL A 731 16.04 32.59 -3.86
CA VAL A 731 15.11 31.72 -4.63
C VAL A 731 15.44 31.71 -6.13
N GLN A 732 15.81 32.88 -6.69
CA GLN A 732 16.14 33.04 -8.11
C GLN A 732 17.62 32.70 -8.46
N ARG A 733 18.46 32.33 -7.46
CA ARG A 733 19.90 32.10 -7.62
C ARG A 733 20.40 30.86 -6.85
N PRO A 734 19.85 29.65 -7.11
CA PRO A 734 20.18 28.45 -6.33
C PRO A 734 21.65 28.03 -6.40
N VAL A 735 22.34 28.26 -7.53
CA VAL A 735 23.78 27.98 -7.67
C VAL A 735 24.62 28.87 -6.73
N LEU A 736 24.18 30.10 -6.47
CA LEU A 736 24.84 31.01 -5.52
C LEU A 736 24.63 30.55 -4.07
N GLU A 737 23.46 30.00 -3.75
CA GLU A 737 23.22 29.38 -2.43
C GLU A 737 24.17 28.20 -2.20
N VAL A 738 24.28 27.29 -3.17
CA VAL A 738 25.20 26.14 -3.09
C VAL A 738 26.65 26.61 -2.94
N LEU A 739 27.09 27.62 -3.70
CA LEU A 739 28.43 28.20 -3.59
C LEU A 739 28.70 28.75 -2.17
N ILE A 740 27.75 29.48 -1.59
CA ILE A 740 27.89 30.06 -0.24
C ILE A 740 27.94 28.95 0.83
N VAL A 741 27.08 27.93 0.74
CA VAL A 741 27.07 26.81 1.71
C VAL A 741 28.32 25.94 1.56
N ALA A 742 28.78 25.67 0.35
CA ALA A 742 30.02 24.93 0.11
C ALA A 742 31.25 25.68 0.64
N LEU A 743 31.31 27.01 0.44
CA LEU A 743 32.37 27.86 0.99
C LEU A 743 32.36 27.83 2.52
N ALA A 744 31.20 28.07 3.15
CA ALA A 744 31.08 28.01 4.61
C ALA A 744 31.45 26.62 5.16
N THR A 745 31.05 25.54 4.48
CA THR A 745 31.39 24.17 4.87
C THR A 745 32.89 23.94 4.78
N ALA A 746 33.56 24.30 3.68
CA ALA A 746 34.99 24.07 3.51
C ALA A 746 35.85 24.87 4.52
N LEU A 747 35.44 26.11 4.83
CA LEU A 747 36.08 26.97 5.84
C LEU A 747 35.96 26.38 7.26
N ILE A 748 34.83 25.74 7.60
CA ILE A 748 34.59 25.11 8.90
C ILE A 748 35.23 23.71 8.98
N SER A 749 35.23 22.96 7.87
CA SER A 749 35.73 21.58 7.83
C SER A 749 37.25 21.49 7.92
N PHE A 750 38.00 22.32 7.21
CA PHE A 750 39.46 22.15 7.14
C PHE A 750 40.18 22.28 8.49
N PRO A 751 39.83 23.22 9.40
CA PRO A 751 40.49 23.32 10.71
C PRO A 751 40.26 22.13 11.65
N ILE A 752 39.20 21.32 11.47
CA ILE A 752 38.81 20.26 12.39
C ILE A 752 39.01 18.89 11.73
N THR A 753 39.94 18.08 12.27
CA THR A 753 40.39 16.81 11.67
C THR A 753 39.25 15.89 11.22
N PHE A 754 38.25 15.66 12.09
CA PHE A 754 37.09 14.80 11.78
C PHE A 754 36.14 15.39 10.73
N LEU A 755 36.07 16.72 10.59
CA LEU A 755 35.24 17.37 9.56
C LEU A 755 35.97 17.48 8.19
N ARG A 756 37.29 17.26 8.17
CA ARG A 756 38.13 17.28 6.96
C ARG A 756 38.10 15.95 6.19
N ALA A 757 37.98 14.84 6.92
CA ALA A 757 37.83 13.48 6.37
C ALA A 757 36.52 13.32 5.57
N GLN A 758 36.47 12.36 4.65
CA GLN A 758 35.24 12.06 3.91
C GLN A 758 34.24 11.30 4.80
N SER A 759 32.93 11.53 4.65
CA SER A 759 31.93 10.93 5.57
C SER A 759 31.93 9.39 5.60
N SER A 760 32.35 8.70 4.52
CA SER A 760 32.50 7.24 4.49
C SER A 760 33.71 6.75 5.31
N GLU A 761 34.83 7.44 5.15
CA GLU A 761 36.11 7.21 5.85
C GLU A 761 35.97 7.50 7.35
N LEU A 762 35.29 8.61 7.70
CA LEU A 762 34.96 8.95 9.09
C LEU A 762 34.12 7.85 9.77
N VAL A 763 33.16 7.26 9.06
CA VAL A 763 32.33 6.17 9.59
C VAL A 763 33.13 4.88 9.75
N GLU A 764 34.02 4.53 8.81
CA GLU A 764 34.93 3.37 8.95
C GLU A 764 35.77 3.47 10.23
N HIS A 765 36.49 4.59 10.42
CA HIS A 765 37.33 4.79 11.60
C HIS A 765 36.52 4.88 12.91
N LEU A 766 35.29 5.42 12.88
CA LEU A 766 34.42 5.44 14.06
C LEU A 766 33.89 4.05 14.44
N PHE A 767 33.72 3.13 13.48
CA PHE A 767 33.28 1.75 13.74
C PHE A 767 34.44 0.82 14.11
N ALA A 768 35.63 1.01 13.54
CA ALA A 768 36.81 0.16 13.77
C ALA A 768 37.25 0.07 15.24
N GLU A 769 37.74 -1.09 15.65
CA GLU A 769 38.47 -1.24 16.93
C GLU A 769 39.91 -0.74 16.77
N CYS A 770 40.49 -0.19 17.84
CA CYS A 770 41.85 0.38 17.79
C CYS A 770 42.97 -0.64 17.50
N LYS A 771 42.68 -1.94 17.55
CA LYS A 771 43.60 -3.02 17.15
C LYS A 771 43.72 -3.18 15.62
N ASP A 772 42.71 -2.74 14.87
CA ASP A 772 42.58 -2.96 13.42
C ASP A 772 43.08 -1.75 12.61
N ILE A 773 43.37 -0.62 13.27
CA ILE A 773 43.84 0.63 12.66
C ILE A 773 45.37 0.64 12.62
N GLN A 774 45.95 0.64 11.41
CA GLN A 774 47.41 0.64 11.21
C GLN A 774 48.05 2.04 11.32
N ASP A 775 47.34 3.09 10.92
CA ASP A 775 47.80 4.49 10.97
C ASP A 775 46.67 5.39 11.52
N ASP A 776 46.71 5.69 12.84
CA ASP A 776 45.71 6.53 13.53
C ASP A 776 45.94 8.03 13.27
N TYR A 777 45.90 8.43 12.00
CA TYR A 777 46.06 9.81 11.58
C TYR A 777 44.94 10.74 12.11
N LEU A 778 43.79 10.18 12.49
CA LEU A 778 42.68 10.88 13.12
C LEU A 778 42.89 11.11 14.63
N GLY A 779 43.73 10.31 15.29
CA GLY A 779 44.02 10.40 16.73
C GLY A 779 42.92 9.83 17.64
N LEU A 780 42.17 8.83 17.15
CA LEU A 780 41.03 8.20 17.84
C LEU A 780 41.42 7.28 19.00
N CYS A 781 42.66 6.77 19.02
CA CYS A 781 43.08 5.65 19.86
C CYS A 781 44.10 6.03 20.95
N ARG A 782 44.02 7.27 21.45
CA ARG A 782 44.95 7.84 22.44
C ARG A 782 44.52 7.54 23.88
N ALA A 783 45.10 6.49 24.46
CA ALA A 783 44.79 6.02 25.81
C ALA A 783 44.93 7.08 26.94
N GLY A 784 44.16 6.88 28.02
CA GLY A 784 44.24 7.65 29.26
C GLY A 784 43.67 9.07 29.17
N ILE A 785 44.26 10.01 29.92
CA ILE A 785 43.76 11.40 30.05
C ILE A 785 43.67 12.13 28.69
N ALA A 786 44.46 11.70 27.70
CA ALA A 786 44.42 12.21 26.32
C ALA A 786 43.04 12.06 25.64
N ASN A 787 42.22 11.08 26.03
CA ASN A 787 40.87 10.89 25.50
C ASN A 787 39.95 12.11 25.72
N THR A 788 40.21 12.94 26.74
CA THR A 788 39.40 14.15 27.00
C THR A 788 39.38 15.14 25.83
N GLY A 789 40.52 15.32 25.14
CA GLY A 789 40.60 16.14 23.94
C GLY A 789 39.90 15.51 22.73
N VAL A 790 39.97 14.18 22.59
CA VAL A 790 39.30 13.42 21.53
C VAL A 790 37.78 13.51 21.71
N ILE A 791 37.27 13.30 22.93
CA ILE A 791 35.84 13.43 23.27
C ILE A 791 35.32 14.83 22.95
N PHE A 792 36.03 15.89 23.35
CA PHE A 792 35.65 17.27 23.02
C PHE A 792 35.60 17.52 21.50
N ALA A 793 36.61 17.07 20.76
CA ALA A 793 36.67 17.22 19.32
C ALA A 793 35.57 16.42 18.59
N LEU A 794 35.20 15.22 19.09
CA LEU A 794 34.07 14.44 18.57
C LEU A 794 32.72 15.13 18.83
N ILE A 795 32.49 15.67 20.03
CA ILE A 795 31.26 16.41 20.36
C ILE A 795 31.13 17.65 19.47
N LEU A 796 32.20 18.43 19.32
CA LEU A 796 32.23 19.61 18.44
C LEU A 796 31.95 19.23 16.98
N SER A 797 32.52 18.11 16.51
CA SER A 797 32.33 17.62 15.15
C SER A 797 30.92 17.10 14.90
N GLY A 798 30.31 16.40 15.86
CA GLY A 798 28.91 15.96 15.78
C GLY A 798 27.94 17.14 15.74
N LEU A 799 28.18 18.18 16.55
CA LEU A 799 27.36 19.40 16.58
C LEU A 799 27.46 20.20 15.28
N LEU A 800 28.68 20.43 14.78
CA LEU A 800 28.91 21.13 13.51
C LEU A 800 28.39 20.30 12.33
N GLY A 801 28.63 18.99 12.32
CA GLY A 801 28.09 18.06 11.32
C GLY A 801 26.56 18.08 11.27
N PHE A 802 25.87 18.13 12.42
CA PHE A 802 24.43 18.32 12.48
C PHE A 802 23.97 19.63 11.82
N LEU A 803 24.59 20.77 12.17
CA LEU A 803 24.23 22.06 11.59
C LEU A 803 24.48 22.10 10.06
N LEU A 804 25.66 21.64 9.63
CA LEU A 804 26.05 21.57 8.21
C LEU A 804 25.13 20.64 7.41
N THR A 805 24.80 19.45 7.94
CA THR A 805 23.86 18.51 7.31
C THR A 805 22.47 19.13 7.16
N THR A 806 21.99 19.84 8.19
CA THR A 806 20.63 20.42 8.21
C THR A 806 20.47 21.57 7.20
N VAL A 807 21.54 22.31 6.92
CA VAL A 807 21.58 23.33 5.84
C VAL A 807 21.80 22.67 4.47
N THR A 808 22.72 21.70 4.37
CA THR A 808 23.08 21.04 3.09
C THR A 808 21.91 20.25 2.51
N PHE A 809 21.18 19.51 3.34
CA PHE A 809 20.03 18.73 2.89
C PHE A 809 18.88 19.66 2.48
N GLY A 810 18.54 19.65 1.20
CA GLY A 810 17.56 20.56 0.59
C GLY A 810 18.13 21.41 -0.55
N LEU A 811 19.46 21.57 -0.63
CA LEU A 811 20.14 22.27 -1.73
C LEU A 811 19.88 21.62 -3.10
N GLN A 812 20.10 22.39 -4.17
CA GLN A 812 19.92 21.95 -5.56
C GLN A 812 21.17 21.25 -6.11
N ILE A 813 21.51 20.13 -5.48
CA ILE A 813 22.60 19.18 -5.78
C ILE A 813 22.11 17.75 -5.51
N PRO A 814 22.70 16.68 -6.08
CA PRO A 814 22.38 15.31 -5.69
C PRO A 814 22.92 15.04 -4.27
N ALA A 815 22.07 14.63 -3.33
CA ALA A 815 22.46 14.48 -1.92
C ALA A 815 21.56 13.48 -1.18
N GLY A 816 22.17 12.55 -0.44
CA GLY A 816 21.51 11.63 0.49
C GLY A 816 21.74 12.01 1.96
N ILE A 817 20.76 11.73 2.81
CA ILE A 817 20.78 12.03 4.26
C ILE A 817 21.24 10.84 5.14
N LEU A 818 21.27 9.63 4.58
CA LEU A 818 21.53 8.40 5.34
C LEU A 818 22.94 8.39 5.96
N LEU A 819 23.99 8.54 5.16
CA LEU A 819 25.38 8.51 5.63
C LEU A 819 25.75 9.68 6.58
N PRO A 820 25.35 10.96 6.34
CA PRO A 820 25.57 12.03 7.32
C PRO A 820 24.88 11.76 8.67
N SER A 821 23.66 11.23 8.67
CA SER A 821 22.97 10.84 9.91
C SER A 821 23.70 9.70 10.62
N MET A 822 24.21 8.73 9.85
CA MET A 822 25.04 7.63 10.35
C MET A 822 26.33 8.14 11.01
N ALA A 823 27.03 9.10 10.38
CA ALA A 823 28.25 9.70 10.90
C ALA A 823 28.01 10.50 12.19
N ILE A 824 26.95 11.33 12.24
CA ILE A 824 26.58 12.06 13.47
C ILE A 824 26.24 11.06 14.60
N GLY A 825 25.46 10.02 14.27
CA GLY A 825 25.19 8.90 15.17
C GLY A 825 26.45 8.24 15.71
N ALA A 826 27.39 7.91 14.82
CA ALA A 826 28.66 7.30 15.17
C ALA A 826 29.51 8.21 16.07
N THR A 827 29.53 9.53 15.88
CA THR A 827 30.27 10.45 16.76
C THR A 827 29.75 10.46 18.20
N TYR A 828 28.44 10.61 18.43
CA TYR A 828 27.92 10.58 19.80
C TYR A 828 27.92 9.18 20.41
N GLY A 829 27.74 8.13 19.60
CA GLY A 829 27.90 6.74 20.02
C GLY A 829 29.33 6.44 20.50
N ARG A 830 30.34 6.79 19.71
CA ARG A 830 31.77 6.65 20.08
C ARG A 830 32.10 7.44 21.36
N VAL A 831 31.54 8.64 21.53
CA VAL A 831 31.69 9.43 22.76
C VAL A 831 31.13 8.71 23.98
N VAL A 832 29.92 8.14 23.91
CA VAL A 832 29.36 7.35 25.03
C VAL A 832 30.21 6.11 25.30
N GLY A 833 30.70 5.42 24.26
CA GLY A 833 31.60 4.29 24.40
C GLY A 833 32.92 4.65 25.11
N LEU A 834 33.59 5.73 24.69
CA LEU A 834 34.80 6.24 25.33
C LEU A 834 34.57 6.69 26.79
N VAL A 835 33.40 7.25 27.10
CA VAL A 835 33.05 7.60 28.49
C VAL A 835 32.85 6.35 29.36
N MET A 836 32.20 5.29 28.84
CA MET A 836 32.07 4.02 29.55
C MET A 836 33.42 3.30 29.72
N GLU A 837 34.30 3.35 28.73
CA GLU A 837 35.67 2.83 28.79
C GLU A 837 36.48 3.53 29.89
N VAL A 838 36.52 4.87 29.89
CA VAL A 838 37.23 5.65 30.92
C VAL A 838 36.63 5.44 32.32
N TRP A 839 35.32 5.28 32.44
CA TRP A 839 34.67 4.97 33.72
C TRP A 839 35.06 3.57 34.23
N GLN A 840 35.07 2.56 33.36
CA GLN A 840 35.50 1.20 33.70
C GLN A 840 36.98 1.15 34.11
N GLN A 841 37.86 1.89 33.43
CA GLN A 841 39.28 1.98 33.77
C GLN A 841 39.52 2.68 35.13
N GLN A 842 38.72 3.69 35.48
CA GLN A 842 38.86 4.40 36.77
C GLN A 842 38.19 3.70 37.95
N HIS A 843 37.11 2.95 37.71
CA HIS A 843 36.30 2.33 38.76
C HIS A 843 36.05 0.82 38.51
N PRO A 844 37.10 -0.01 38.32
CA PRO A 844 36.95 -1.42 37.93
C PRO A 844 36.18 -2.26 38.96
N ASN A 845 36.22 -1.87 40.25
CA ASN A 845 35.50 -2.54 41.34
C ASN A 845 34.01 -2.15 41.45
N PHE A 846 33.46 -1.39 40.49
CA PHE A 846 32.05 -1.00 40.51
C PHE A 846 31.13 -2.18 40.16
N ILE A 847 29.96 -2.26 40.82
CA ILE A 847 29.07 -3.44 40.81
C ILE A 847 28.68 -3.89 39.40
N ALA A 848 28.48 -2.95 38.47
CA ALA A 848 28.12 -3.29 37.08
C ALA A 848 29.26 -3.97 36.29
N PHE A 849 30.52 -3.69 36.65
CA PHE A 849 31.70 -4.19 35.93
C PHE A 849 32.23 -5.52 36.48
N SER A 850 31.61 -6.11 37.52
CA SER A 850 32.04 -7.40 38.09
C SER A 850 31.82 -8.62 37.16
N THR A 851 31.33 -8.39 35.94
CA THR A 851 31.17 -9.40 34.87
C THR A 851 32.25 -9.25 33.79
N CYS A 852 33.10 -8.22 33.88
CA CYS A 852 34.27 -8.06 33.02
C CYS A 852 35.35 -9.08 33.40
N GLU A 853 35.94 -9.75 32.41
CA GLU A 853 37.12 -10.60 32.62
C GLU A 853 38.38 -9.73 32.79
N PRO A 854 39.33 -10.10 33.65
CA PRO A 854 40.63 -9.42 33.71
C PRO A 854 41.39 -9.61 32.40
N ASP A 855 42.28 -8.65 32.11
CA ASP A 855 43.17 -8.62 30.93
C ASP A 855 42.48 -8.56 29.54
N ILE A 856 41.14 -8.48 29.47
CA ILE A 856 40.35 -8.33 28.23
C ILE A 856 39.60 -6.98 28.23
N PRO A 857 39.57 -6.22 27.12
CA PRO A 857 38.83 -4.96 27.05
C PRO A 857 37.30 -5.18 27.07
N CYS A 858 36.71 -4.97 28.24
CA CYS A 858 35.28 -5.22 28.53
C CYS A 858 34.31 -4.29 27.79
N VAL A 859 34.73 -3.08 27.42
CA VAL A 859 33.93 -2.09 26.68
C VAL A 859 34.62 -1.79 25.36
N THR A 860 33.88 -1.86 24.24
CA THR A 860 34.41 -1.64 22.88
C THR A 860 33.77 -0.40 22.24
N PRO A 861 34.41 0.78 22.23
CA PRO A 861 33.77 2.02 21.78
C PRO A 861 33.20 2.00 20.35
N GLY A 862 33.71 1.14 19.46
CA GLY A 862 33.18 0.95 18.10
C GLY A 862 31.76 0.39 18.05
N THR A 863 31.38 -0.52 18.97
CA THR A 863 30.03 -1.10 19.00
C THR A 863 28.99 -0.06 19.42
N TYR A 864 29.35 0.82 20.36
CA TYR A 864 28.57 1.99 20.75
C TYR A 864 28.42 2.98 19.58
N ALA A 865 29.45 3.14 18.74
CA ALA A 865 29.38 3.96 17.52
C ALA A 865 28.39 3.37 16.49
N VAL A 866 28.35 2.05 16.29
CA VAL A 866 27.34 1.41 15.42
C VAL A 866 25.91 1.57 15.96
N ILE A 867 25.71 1.42 17.28
CA ILE A 867 24.38 1.62 17.89
C ILE A 867 23.97 3.11 17.85
N GLY A 868 24.94 4.03 17.94
CA GLY A 868 24.78 5.46 17.67
C GLY A 868 24.33 5.74 16.22
N ALA A 869 25.05 5.18 15.25
CA ALA A 869 24.73 5.25 13.83
C ALA A 869 23.32 4.73 13.53
N ALA A 870 22.94 3.58 14.07
CA ALA A 870 21.61 2.99 13.91
C ALA A 870 20.50 3.86 14.53
N SER A 871 20.71 4.36 15.76
CA SER A 871 19.73 5.20 16.46
C SER A 871 19.53 6.56 15.78
N ALA A 872 20.59 7.23 15.30
CA ALA A 872 20.46 8.48 14.55
C ALA A 872 19.72 8.29 13.22
N LEU A 873 20.01 7.18 12.51
CA LEU A 873 19.37 6.86 11.24
C LEU A 873 17.88 6.54 11.42
N ALA A 874 17.51 5.78 12.45
CA ALA A 874 16.11 5.55 12.83
C ALA A 874 15.40 6.85 13.26
N GLY A 875 16.14 7.75 13.92
CA GLY A 875 15.67 9.08 14.31
C GLY A 875 15.33 9.96 13.11
N ALA A 876 16.17 9.99 12.07
CA ALA A 876 15.91 10.79 10.88
C ALA A 876 14.84 10.17 9.95
N THR A 877 14.80 8.84 9.84
CA THR A 877 13.99 8.14 8.82
C THR A 877 12.69 7.51 9.32
N ARG A 878 12.52 7.34 10.65
CA ARG A 878 11.43 6.58 11.29
C ARG A 878 11.33 5.09 10.90
N MET A 879 12.37 4.55 10.28
CA MET A 879 12.48 3.13 9.93
C MET A 879 13.03 2.31 11.11
N THR A 880 12.72 1.01 11.15
CA THR A 880 13.17 0.10 12.20
C THR A 880 13.81 -1.18 11.65
N VAL A 881 13.02 -2.12 11.16
CA VAL A 881 13.46 -3.50 10.82
C VAL A 881 14.58 -3.49 9.78
N SER A 882 14.44 -2.66 8.74
CA SER A 882 15.45 -2.52 7.69
C SER A 882 16.79 -2.02 8.24
N ILE A 883 16.78 -1.07 9.18
CA ILE A 883 18.02 -0.52 9.77
C ILE A 883 18.72 -1.58 10.62
N VAL A 884 17.96 -2.34 11.42
CA VAL A 884 18.53 -3.43 12.24
C VAL A 884 19.21 -4.48 11.34
N VAL A 885 18.60 -4.84 10.20
CA VAL A 885 19.19 -5.80 9.26
C VAL A 885 20.38 -5.23 8.49
N ILE A 886 20.33 -3.96 8.05
CA ILE A 886 21.48 -3.29 7.40
C ILE A 886 22.68 -3.26 8.35
N MET A 887 22.48 -2.86 9.61
CA MET A 887 23.55 -2.80 10.62
C MET A 887 24.09 -4.18 11.00
N PHE A 888 23.25 -5.21 10.96
CA PHE A 888 23.67 -6.60 11.11
C PHE A 888 24.52 -7.08 9.91
N GLU A 889 24.08 -6.88 8.67
CA GLU A 889 24.84 -7.29 7.47
C GLU A 889 26.18 -6.54 7.35
N LEU A 890 26.24 -5.27 7.81
CA LEU A 890 27.47 -4.47 7.88
C LEU A 890 28.49 -4.90 8.94
N THR A 891 28.04 -5.55 10.02
CA THR A 891 28.90 -5.94 11.18
C THR A 891 29.17 -7.43 11.27
N GLY A 892 28.40 -8.26 10.55
CA GLY A 892 28.41 -9.73 10.63
C GLY A 892 27.94 -10.32 11.98
N ALA A 893 27.76 -9.50 13.00
CA ALA A 893 27.68 -9.93 14.39
C ALA A 893 26.22 -10.06 14.87
N LEU A 894 25.65 -11.26 14.73
CA LEU A 894 24.29 -11.62 15.18
C LEU A 894 23.99 -11.27 16.65
N THR A 895 25.02 -11.20 17.51
CA THR A 895 24.91 -10.88 18.93
C THR A 895 24.36 -9.48 19.19
N TYR A 896 24.73 -8.47 18.38
CA TYR A 896 24.36 -7.06 18.60
C TYR A 896 22.95 -6.70 18.09
N VAL A 897 22.26 -7.62 17.41
CA VAL A 897 20.90 -7.39 16.87
C VAL A 897 19.92 -6.92 17.94
N LEU A 898 19.99 -7.48 19.15
CA LEU A 898 19.10 -7.10 20.26
C LEU A 898 19.37 -5.68 20.80
N PRO A 899 20.62 -5.31 21.18
CA PRO A 899 20.99 -3.92 21.47
C PRO A 899 20.58 -2.91 20.38
N ILE A 900 20.88 -3.20 19.11
CA ILE A 900 20.57 -2.33 17.97
C ILE A 900 19.05 -2.14 17.86
N MET A 901 18.26 -3.22 17.93
CA MET A 901 16.80 -3.15 17.88
C MET A 901 16.21 -2.30 19.01
N ILE A 902 16.73 -2.41 20.24
CA ILE A 902 16.25 -1.64 21.39
C ILE A 902 16.56 -0.14 21.22
N ALA A 903 17.78 0.21 20.83
CA ALA A 903 18.15 1.61 20.56
C ALA A 903 17.36 2.22 19.39
N VAL A 904 17.11 1.44 18.32
CA VAL A 904 16.30 1.83 17.17
C VAL A 904 14.83 2.06 17.53
N MET A 905 14.22 1.18 18.34
CA MET A 905 12.83 1.34 18.80
C MET A 905 12.68 2.55 19.72
N LEU A 906 13.60 2.76 20.66
CA LEU A 906 13.60 3.94 21.54
C LEU A 906 13.77 5.24 20.73
N SER A 907 14.68 5.27 19.76
CA SER A 907 14.86 6.41 18.85
C SER A 907 13.58 6.72 18.07
N LYS A 908 12.90 5.69 17.54
CA LYS A 908 11.60 5.86 16.90
C LYS A 908 10.56 6.45 17.85
N TRP A 909 10.33 5.84 19.02
CA TRP A 909 9.30 6.30 19.97
C TRP A 909 9.54 7.74 20.47
N VAL A 910 10.77 8.06 20.88
CA VAL A 910 11.14 9.40 21.34
C VAL A 910 10.90 10.43 20.24
N GLY A 911 11.29 10.12 19.01
CA GLY A 911 11.10 11.03 17.89
C GLY A 911 9.65 11.16 17.42
N ASP A 912 8.89 10.05 17.37
CA ASP A 912 7.46 10.04 17.02
C ASP A 912 6.65 10.96 17.95
N ALA A 913 7.01 11.01 19.24
CA ALA A 913 6.41 11.91 20.23
C ALA A 913 6.61 13.41 19.93
N PHE A 914 7.66 13.77 19.18
CA PHE A 914 7.85 15.14 18.68
C PHE A 914 7.28 15.36 17.27
N GLY A 915 6.99 14.29 16.52
CA GLY A 915 6.46 14.33 15.16
C GLY A 915 6.52 12.96 14.47
N LYS A 916 5.35 12.46 14.05
CA LYS A 916 5.14 11.12 13.47
C LYS A 916 5.68 10.95 12.03
N ARG A 917 5.87 12.06 11.29
CA ARG A 917 6.42 12.05 9.92
C ARG A 917 7.94 11.95 9.98
N GLY A 918 8.53 11.04 9.19
CA GLY A 918 9.99 10.99 8.97
C GLY A 918 10.46 12.07 8.01
N ILE A 919 11.76 12.14 7.75
CA ILE A 919 12.34 13.15 6.86
C ILE A 919 11.74 13.08 5.44
N TYR A 920 11.53 11.86 4.91
CA TYR A 920 11.05 11.67 3.54
C TYR A 920 9.57 12.05 3.40
N GLU A 921 8.74 11.71 4.38
CA GLU A 921 7.32 12.05 4.47
C GLU A 921 7.13 13.56 4.60
N SER A 922 7.99 14.20 5.39
CA SER A 922 8.00 15.67 5.56
C SER A 922 8.38 16.38 4.25
N TRP A 923 9.34 15.85 3.48
CA TRP A 923 9.66 16.36 2.15
C TRP A 923 8.54 16.11 1.11
N ILE A 924 7.83 14.99 1.16
CA ILE A 924 6.62 14.76 0.33
C ILE A 924 5.53 15.81 0.67
N SER A 925 5.34 16.11 1.96
CA SER A 925 4.38 17.10 2.44
C SER A 925 4.71 18.52 1.97
N ILE A 926 5.96 18.97 2.13
CA ILE A 926 6.36 20.33 1.72
C ILE A 926 6.43 20.52 0.20
N GLN A 927 6.56 19.43 -0.57
CA GLN A 927 6.45 19.42 -2.03
C GLN A 927 4.99 19.40 -2.53
N GLY A 928 3.99 19.28 -1.64
CA GLY A 928 2.57 19.30 -2.00
C GLY A 928 2.09 18.09 -2.82
N TYR A 929 2.74 16.94 -2.68
CA TYR A 929 2.37 15.74 -3.44
C TYR A 929 1.18 15.00 -2.79
N PRO A 930 0.16 14.56 -3.58
CA PRO A 930 -1.03 13.86 -3.08
C PRO A 930 -0.72 12.39 -2.73
N PHE A 931 0.08 12.20 -1.69
CA PHE A 931 0.45 10.93 -1.11
C PHE A 931 -0.39 10.67 0.16
N LEU A 932 -1.04 9.51 0.22
CA LEU A 932 -1.67 9.00 1.44
C LEU A 932 -0.69 8.01 2.05
N ASP A 933 -0.41 8.14 3.34
CA ASP A 933 0.56 7.28 4.03
C ASP A 933 -0.16 6.29 4.96
N ASN A 934 -0.21 5.03 4.50
CA ASN A 934 -0.78 3.89 5.22
C ASN A 934 -0.11 3.61 6.59
N LYS A 935 0.92 4.38 7.00
CA LYS A 935 1.53 4.34 8.34
C LYS A 935 0.85 5.25 9.37
N ILE A 936 -0.04 6.16 8.96
CA ILE A 936 -0.63 7.18 9.86
C ILE A 936 -2.06 6.77 10.27
N ASP A 937 -2.18 5.59 10.89
CA ASP A 937 -3.48 5.11 11.41
C ASP A 937 -4.05 5.98 12.53
N ASP A 938 -3.17 6.69 13.27
CA ASP A 938 -3.53 7.57 14.40
C ASP A 938 -4.18 8.92 13.99
N ALA A 939 -4.37 9.19 12.70
CA ALA A 939 -5.15 10.36 12.30
C ALA A 939 -6.60 10.15 12.76
N VAL A 940 -7.13 11.05 13.59
CA VAL A 940 -8.51 10.97 14.09
C VAL A 940 -9.46 11.27 12.93
N VAL A 941 -9.80 10.23 12.19
CA VAL A 941 -10.80 10.29 11.11
C VAL A 941 -12.15 10.60 11.77
N PRO A 942 -12.82 11.71 11.43
CA PRO A 942 -14.17 11.96 11.94
C PRO A 942 -15.11 10.88 11.39
N ASP A 943 -15.91 10.25 12.26
CA ASP A 943 -16.92 9.26 11.85
C ASP A 943 -18.17 9.96 11.30
N VAL A 944 -17.96 10.68 10.19
CA VAL A 944 -19.00 11.39 9.45
C VAL A 944 -19.36 10.61 8.18
N PRO A 945 -20.63 10.65 7.75
CA PRO A 945 -21.04 10.09 6.48
C PRO A 945 -20.48 10.92 5.32
N VAL A 946 -20.10 10.25 4.24
CA VAL A 946 -19.34 10.86 3.13
C VAL A 946 -20.16 11.88 2.33
N ASN A 947 -21.49 11.85 2.41
CA ASN A 947 -22.39 12.87 1.84
C ASN A 947 -22.17 14.30 2.39
N ASN A 948 -21.44 14.45 3.50
CA ASN A 948 -21.02 15.74 4.05
C ASN A 948 -19.65 16.22 3.51
N ILE A 949 -18.90 15.36 2.80
CA ILE A 949 -17.51 15.60 2.35
C ILE A 949 -17.37 15.53 0.82
N MET A 950 -18.12 14.65 0.15
CA MET A 950 -18.05 14.45 -1.30
C MET A 950 -18.48 15.70 -2.08
N THR A 951 -17.88 15.93 -3.25
CA THR A 951 -18.43 16.86 -4.23
C THR A 951 -19.80 16.35 -4.67
N ARG A 952 -20.83 17.19 -4.53
CA ARG A 952 -22.23 16.78 -4.71
C ARG A 952 -22.61 16.79 -6.18
N VAL A 953 -23.64 16.03 -6.54
CA VAL A 953 -24.13 15.98 -7.93
C VAL A 953 -24.53 17.36 -8.49
N GLU A 954 -24.93 18.30 -7.63
CA GLU A 954 -25.23 19.69 -7.99
C GLU A 954 -23.98 20.51 -8.40
N ASP A 955 -22.79 20.15 -7.90
CA ASP A 955 -21.50 20.77 -8.26
C ASP A 955 -20.75 19.99 -9.37
N LEU A 956 -21.26 18.81 -9.78
CA LEU A 956 -20.59 17.92 -10.71
C LEU A 956 -21.07 18.10 -12.14
N ILE A 957 -20.16 18.48 -13.02
CA ILE A 957 -20.41 18.51 -14.46
C ILE A 957 -20.44 17.07 -15.00
N CYS A 958 -21.65 16.63 -15.34
CA CYS A 958 -21.95 15.27 -15.81
C CYS A 958 -22.20 15.26 -17.32
N ILE A 959 -21.75 14.22 -18.02
CA ILE A 959 -22.03 14.03 -19.45
C ILE A 959 -23.29 13.17 -19.60
N ILE A 960 -24.25 13.59 -20.43
CA ILE A 960 -25.46 12.80 -20.72
C ILE A 960 -25.22 11.73 -21.79
N ALA A 961 -25.94 10.62 -21.69
CA ALA A 961 -25.66 9.41 -22.48
C ALA A 961 -25.87 9.54 -24.00
N THR A 962 -26.68 10.51 -24.42
CA THR A 962 -27.11 10.78 -25.81
C THR A 962 -27.35 12.28 -26.00
N GLY A 963 -27.18 12.79 -27.23
CA GLY A 963 -27.49 14.19 -27.56
C GLY A 963 -26.30 15.14 -27.55
N HIS A 964 -25.07 14.62 -27.51
CA HIS A 964 -23.84 15.38 -27.72
C HIS A 964 -23.27 15.14 -29.13
N THR A 965 -22.68 16.16 -29.72
CA THR A 965 -21.85 16.09 -30.95
C THR A 965 -20.36 16.07 -30.61
N ILE A 966 -19.50 15.82 -31.61
CA ILE A 966 -18.04 16.00 -31.45
C ILE A 966 -17.71 17.46 -31.11
N SER A 967 -18.38 18.43 -31.73
CA SER A 967 -18.29 19.87 -31.45
C SER A 967 -18.61 20.18 -29.98
N SER A 968 -19.79 19.79 -29.49
CA SER A 968 -20.23 19.99 -28.09
C SER A 968 -19.26 19.39 -27.06
N LEU A 969 -18.71 18.20 -27.32
CA LEU A 969 -17.75 17.58 -26.40
C LEU A 969 -16.36 18.23 -26.47
N GLN A 970 -15.97 18.81 -27.61
CA GLN A 970 -14.75 19.62 -27.72
C GLN A 970 -14.87 20.97 -27.03
N GLU A 971 -16.06 21.58 -27.01
CA GLU A 971 -16.37 22.81 -26.26
C GLU A 971 -16.33 22.56 -24.75
N LEU A 972 -17.04 21.52 -24.26
CA LEU A 972 -17.00 21.07 -22.86
C LEU A 972 -15.56 20.78 -22.39
N LEU A 973 -14.73 20.19 -23.25
CA LEU A 973 -13.31 19.96 -22.99
C LEU A 973 -12.43 21.21 -22.97
N GLN A 974 -12.87 22.33 -23.54
CA GLN A 974 -12.18 23.62 -23.51
C GLN A 974 -12.61 24.46 -22.32
N GLU A 975 -13.92 24.55 -22.08
CA GLU A 975 -14.53 25.29 -20.96
C GLU A 975 -14.09 24.73 -19.60
N HIS A 976 -14.08 23.41 -19.46
CA HIS A 976 -13.82 22.76 -18.17
C HIS A 976 -12.51 22.00 -18.14
N GLN A 977 -11.69 22.28 -17.12
CA GLN A 977 -10.36 21.68 -16.96
C GLN A 977 -10.32 20.43 -16.07
N PHE A 978 -11.48 19.81 -15.82
CA PHE A 978 -11.58 18.60 -15.00
C PHE A 978 -10.86 17.39 -15.62
N ARG A 979 -10.44 16.44 -14.77
CA ARG A 979 -9.62 15.28 -15.19
C ARG A 979 -10.44 14.07 -15.69
N GLY A 980 -11.76 14.19 -15.70
CA GLY A 980 -12.70 13.18 -16.14
C GLY A 980 -14.10 13.51 -15.62
N TYR A 981 -15.10 12.86 -16.20
CA TYR A 981 -16.51 13.21 -16.06
C TYR A 981 -17.33 11.94 -15.77
N PRO A 982 -18.26 11.96 -14.81
CA PRO A 982 -19.26 10.91 -14.69
C PRO A 982 -20.23 10.99 -15.88
N VAL A 983 -20.70 9.84 -16.33
CA VAL A 983 -21.66 9.70 -17.43
C VAL A 983 -22.99 9.22 -16.85
N ILE A 984 -24.07 9.95 -17.11
CA ILE A 984 -25.41 9.69 -16.59
C ILE A 984 -26.43 9.49 -17.72
N THR A 985 -27.52 8.80 -17.42
CA THR A 985 -28.62 8.59 -18.39
C THR A 985 -29.30 9.90 -18.80
N SER A 986 -29.70 10.76 -17.84
CA SER A 986 -30.35 12.05 -18.12
C SER A 986 -30.19 13.06 -16.97
N LEU A 987 -30.49 14.33 -17.21
CA LEU A 987 -30.59 15.34 -16.14
C LEU A 987 -31.84 15.14 -15.25
N ARG A 988 -32.85 14.39 -15.71
CA ARG A 988 -34.07 14.06 -14.94
C ARG A 988 -33.99 12.74 -14.17
N ASP A 989 -33.09 11.87 -14.59
CA ASP A 989 -32.79 10.56 -14.02
C ASP A 989 -31.27 10.44 -14.07
N PRO A 990 -30.56 10.83 -13.01
CA PRO A 990 -29.10 10.86 -12.99
C PRO A 990 -28.50 9.47 -12.70
N THR A 991 -29.12 8.39 -13.19
CA THR A 991 -28.59 7.03 -13.04
C THR A 991 -27.21 6.93 -13.72
N LEU A 992 -26.21 6.48 -12.96
CA LEU A 992 -24.81 6.38 -13.38
C LEU A 992 -24.61 5.25 -14.40
N LEU A 993 -24.04 5.59 -15.57
CA LEU A 993 -23.63 4.64 -16.61
C LEU A 993 -22.12 4.35 -16.60
N GLY A 994 -21.31 5.26 -16.07
CA GLY A 994 -19.85 5.11 -16.07
C GLY A 994 -19.08 6.39 -15.78
N TYR A 995 -17.78 6.36 -16.06
CA TYR A 995 -16.86 7.50 -15.91
C TYR A 995 -15.85 7.50 -17.06
N ILE A 996 -15.60 8.67 -17.67
CA ILE A 996 -14.62 8.82 -18.75
C ILE A 996 -13.57 9.86 -18.39
N SER A 997 -12.28 9.58 -18.62
CA SER A 997 -11.22 10.56 -18.33
C SER A 997 -11.10 11.62 -19.44
N ARG A 998 -10.65 12.84 -19.09
CA ARG A 998 -10.43 13.92 -20.05
C ARG A 998 -9.49 13.49 -21.18
N THR A 999 -8.46 12.70 -20.84
CA THR A 999 -7.47 12.16 -21.77
C THR A 999 -8.02 11.08 -22.69
N GLU A 1000 -8.95 10.23 -22.22
CA GLU A 1000 -9.66 9.28 -23.09
C GLU A 1000 -10.60 10.00 -24.06
N LEU A 1001 -11.42 10.92 -23.55
CA LEU A 1001 -12.40 11.65 -24.36
C LEU A 1001 -11.72 12.51 -25.43
N ALA A 1002 -10.72 13.31 -25.07
CA ALA A 1002 -9.97 14.14 -26.01
C ALA A 1002 -9.25 13.29 -27.08
N PHE A 1003 -8.66 12.15 -26.70
CA PHE A 1003 -8.03 11.24 -27.66
C PHE A 1003 -9.06 10.59 -28.60
N ALA A 1004 -10.20 10.13 -28.11
CA ALA A 1004 -11.25 9.55 -28.93
C ALA A 1004 -11.79 10.55 -29.96
N LEU A 1005 -12.08 11.79 -29.55
CA LEU A 1005 -12.57 12.85 -30.43
C LEU A 1005 -11.50 13.29 -31.45
N SER A 1006 -10.25 13.48 -31.03
CA SER A 1006 -9.16 13.81 -31.97
C SER A 1006 -8.87 12.69 -32.97
N THR A 1007 -8.99 11.41 -32.56
CA THR A 1007 -8.84 10.24 -33.44
C THR A 1007 -10.01 10.10 -34.42
N ALA A 1008 -11.22 10.53 -34.04
CA ALA A 1008 -12.39 10.54 -34.91
C ALA A 1008 -12.28 11.62 -36.02
N VAL A 1009 -11.68 12.77 -35.72
CA VAL A 1009 -11.52 13.91 -36.65
C VAL A 1009 -10.21 13.82 -37.47
N ALA A 1010 -9.19 13.12 -36.99
CA ALA A 1010 -7.92 12.99 -37.70
C ALA A 1010 -8.05 12.17 -39.01
N PRO A 1011 -7.34 12.55 -40.10
CA PRO A 1011 -7.31 11.75 -41.34
C PRO A 1011 -6.63 10.39 -41.13
N SER A 1012 -7.44 9.34 -40.93
CA SER A 1012 -6.92 7.96 -40.87
C SER A 1012 -6.37 7.50 -42.23
N PRO A 1013 -5.30 6.69 -42.28
CA PRO A 1013 -4.86 5.99 -43.51
C PRO A 1013 -5.94 5.12 -44.15
N SER A 1014 -7.02 4.79 -43.43
CA SER A 1014 -8.21 4.10 -43.94
C SER A 1014 -9.30 5.03 -44.51
N GLY A 1015 -9.02 6.33 -44.69
CA GLY A 1015 -9.84 7.23 -45.50
C GLY A 1015 -11.14 7.72 -44.85
N ARG A 1016 -11.18 7.85 -43.52
CA ARG A 1016 -12.32 8.46 -42.81
C ARG A 1016 -11.84 9.46 -41.76
N ALA A 1017 -12.49 10.61 -41.74
CA ALA A 1017 -12.52 11.61 -40.69
C ALA A 1017 -14.01 11.99 -40.52
N LEU A 1018 -14.49 12.04 -39.27
CA LEU A 1018 -15.89 12.38 -38.96
C LEU A 1018 -16.05 13.90 -38.84
N PRO A 1019 -17.17 14.48 -39.34
CA PRO A 1019 -17.45 15.90 -39.19
C PRO A 1019 -17.70 16.29 -37.72
N PRO A 1020 -17.46 17.55 -37.31
CA PRO A 1020 -17.70 18.00 -35.93
C PRO A 1020 -19.14 17.78 -35.44
N GLU A 1021 -20.12 17.79 -36.34
CA GLU A 1021 -21.54 17.60 -35.97
C GLU A 1021 -21.96 16.12 -35.87
N THR A 1022 -21.02 15.16 -35.97
CA THR A 1022 -21.32 13.74 -35.74
C THR A 1022 -21.81 13.50 -34.31
N GLU A 1023 -22.95 12.83 -34.17
CA GLU A 1023 -23.53 12.42 -32.90
C GLU A 1023 -22.63 11.41 -32.16
N CYS A 1024 -22.48 11.63 -30.86
CA CYS A 1024 -21.68 10.84 -29.94
C CYS A 1024 -22.55 10.12 -28.90
N PHE A 1025 -22.27 8.85 -28.64
CA PHE A 1025 -23.08 8.01 -27.77
C PHE A 1025 -22.28 7.32 -26.65
N PHE A 1026 -22.84 7.36 -25.44
CA PHE A 1026 -22.39 6.57 -24.29
C PHE A 1026 -23.41 5.51 -23.85
N ALA A 1027 -24.63 5.50 -24.40
CA ALA A 1027 -25.58 4.38 -24.30
C ALA A 1027 -25.51 3.46 -25.54
N HIS A 1028 -25.98 2.22 -25.43
CA HIS A 1028 -26.07 1.35 -26.61
C HIS A 1028 -27.21 1.79 -27.52
N GLN A 1029 -26.87 2.30 -28.70
CA GLN A 1029 -27.82 2.49 -29.79
C GLN A 1029 -27.75 1.30 -30.76
N PRO A 1030 -28.78 0.43 -30.84
CA PRO A 1030 -28.77 -0.74 -31.72
C PRO A 1030 -29.08 -0.42 -33.19
N LEU A 1031 -29.50 0.83 -33.48
CA LEU A 1031 -29.85 1.33 -34.82
C LEU A 1031 -28.89 2.41 -35.34
N ALA A 1032 -27.84 2.77 -34.57
CA ALA A 1032 -26.88 3.77 -34.98
C ALA A 1032 -25.87 3.19 -36.01
N ASP A 1033 -25.71 3.87 -37.14
CA ASP A 1033 -24.76 3.49 -38.18
C ASP A 1033 -23.33 3.93 -37.77
N PRO A 1034 -22.37 2.99 -37.63
CA PRO A 1034 -20.99 3.28 -37.20
C PRO A 1034 -20.14 3.98 -38.29
N THR A 1035 -20.71 4.36 -39.43
CA THR A 1035 -20.07 5.20 -40.44
C THR A 1035 -20.35 6.69 -40.28
N ILE A 1036 -21.41 7.06 -39.55
CA ILE A 1036 -21.86 8.45 -39.34
C ILE A 1036 -21.97 8.86 -37.86
N THR A 1037 -21.88 7.90 -36.92
CA THR A 1037 -21.98 8.11 -35.46
C THR A 1037 -20.71 7.65 -34.73
N LEU A 1038 -20.45 8.24 -33.55
CA LEU A 1038 -19.27 7.91 -32.72
C LEU A 1038 -19.66 7.23 -31.40
N ASP A 1039 -19.34 5.94 -31.27
CA ASP A 1039 -19.52 5.19 -30.03
C ASP A 1039 -18.35 5.43 -29.05
N LEU A 1040 -18.63 6.09 -27.94
CA LEU A 1040 -17.65 6.43 -26.89
C LEU A 1040 -17.65 5.42 -25.73
N ARG A 1041 -18.58 4.45 -25.70
CA ARG A 1041 -18.59 3.37 -24.70
C ARG A 1041 -17.26 2.61 -24.60
N PRO A 1042 -16.51 2.31 -25.69
CA PRO A 1042 -15.23 1.63 -25.59
C PRO A 1042 -14.14 2.44 -24.88
N TRP A 1043 -14.33 3.75 -24.66
CA TRP A 1043 -13.40 4.66 -23.98
C TRP A 1043 -13.82 4.98 -22.55
N MET A 1044 -15.12 4.89 -22.25
CA MET A 1044 -15.69 5.00 -20.91
C MET A 1044 -15.36 3.77 -20.04
N ASP A 1045 -15.11 4.01 -18.74
CA ASP A 1045 -15.21 2.98 -17.70
C ASP A 1045 -16.68 2.75 -17.36
N GLN A 1046 -17.19 1.57 -17.70
CA GLN A 1046 -18.59 1.20 -17.46
C GLN A 1046 -18.81 0.58 -16.07
N THR A 1047 -17.73 0.41 -15.30
CA THR A 1047 -17.73 -0.25 -14.00
C THR A 1047 -16.86 0.52 -12.97
N PRO A 1048 -17.03 1.85 -12.81
CA PRO A 1048 -16.32 2.59 -11.77
C PRO A 1048 -16.71 2.04 -10.39
N ILE A 1049 -15.79 2.09 -9.42
CA ILE A 1049 -16.14 1.67 -8.05
C ILE A 1049 -17.10 2.69 -7.45
N THR A 1050 -18.24 2.18 -6.99
CA THR A 1050 -19.32 2.92 -6.34
C THR A 1050 -19.48 2.52 -4.87
N LEU A 1051 -19.79 3.48 -4.00
CA LEU A 1051 -20.30 3.24 -2.64
C LEU A 1051 -21.62 4.01 -2.42
N ASN A 1052 -22.29 3.72 -1.30
CA ASN A 1052 -23.45 4.49 -0.86
C ASN A 1052 -23.01 5.84 -0.26
N SER A 1053 -23.78 6.92 -0.46
CA SER A 1053 -23.38 8.26 0.06
C SER A 1053 -23.29 8.31 1.59
N ARG A 1054 -24.04 7.46 2.29
CA ARG A 1054 -24.12 7.35 3.76
C ARG A 1054 -23.03 6.46 4.36
N THR A 1055 -22.08 5.99 3.57
CA THR A 1055 -20.92 5.25 4.07
C THR A 1055 -20.05 6.15 4.97
N SER A 1056 -19.50 5.59 6.07
CA SER A 1056 -18.55 6.31 6.92
C SER A 1056 -17.26 6.64 6.17
N PHE A 1057 -16.73 7.83 6.38
CA PHE A 1057 -15.50 8.34 5.77
C PHE A 1057 -14.28 7.45 6.06
N GLN A 1058 -14.26 6.72 7.17
CA GLN A 1058 -13.19 5.76 7.48
C GLN A 1058 -13.09 4.65 6.43
N LEU A 1059 -14.20 4.07 5.95
CA LEU A 1059 -14.18 3.03 4.92
C LEU A 1059 -13.68 3.56 3.57
N VAL A 1060 -13.98 4.83 3.27
CA VAL A 1060 -13.47 5.50 2.07
C VAL A 1060 -11.95 5.70 2.16
N ARG A 1061 -11.43 6.19 3.30
CA ARG A 1061 -9.97 6.28 3.57
C ARG A 1061 -9.30 4.93 3.33
N ASP A 1062 -9.85 3.89 3.94
CA ASP A 1062 -9.39 2.50 3.86
C ASP A 1062 -9.30 1.99 2.41
N MET A 1063 -10.30 2.28 1.58
CA MET A 1063 -10.32 1.88 0.18
C MET A 1063 -9.30 2.66 -0.67
N PHE A 1064 -9.15 3.97 -0.47
CA PHE A 1064 -8.11 4.74 -1.16
C PHE A 1064 -6.69 4.28 -0.79
N GLU A 1065 -6.42 3.98 0.48
CA GLU A 1065 -5.12 3.53 0.97
C GLU A 1065 -4.77 2.09 0.54
N LYS A 1066 -5.74 1.16 0.61
CA LYS A 1066 -5.49 -0.27 0.40
C LYS A 1066 -5.64 -0.71 -1.05
N LEU A 1067 -6.52 -0.06 -1.83
CA LEU A 1067 -6.68 -0.32 -3.27
C LEU A 1067 -5.91 0.68 -4.15
N GLY A 1068 -5.50 1.83 -3.62
CA GLY A 1068 -4.79 2.86 -4.37
C GLY A 1068 -5.67 3.60 -5.38
N LEU A 1069 -6.92 3.91 -5.01
CA LEU A 1069 -7.91 4.50 -5.92
C LEU A 1069 -7.50 5.91 -6.40
N ARG A 1070 -7.90 6.27 -7.62
CA ARG A 1070 -7.79 7.63 -8.17
C ARG A 1070 -9.00 8.49 -7.80
N TYR A 1071 -10.19 7.90 -7.91
CA TYR A 1071 -11.50 8.48 -7.62
C TYR A 1071 -12.44 7.37 -7.10
N LEU A 1072 -13.52 7.78 -6.46
CA LEU A 1072 -14.57 6.92 -5.94
C LEU A 1072 -15.92 7.64 -6.16
N VAL A 1073 -16.88 6.95 -6.76
CA VAL A 1073 -18.21 7.52 -7.07
C VAL A 1073 -19.20 7.13 -5.98
N PHE A 1074 -20.16 8.00 -5.67
CA PHE A 1074 -21.21 7.72 -4.70
C PHE A 1074 -22.56 7.65 -5.39
N THR A 1075 -23.30 6.58 -5.14
CA THR A 1075 -24.59 6.30 -5.76
C THR A 1075 -25.61 5.83 -4.74
N ASP A 1076 -26.80 6.42 -4.78
CA ASP A 1076 -27.94 6.01 -3.95
C ASP A 1076 -29.00 5.38 -4.85
N ARG A 1077 -29.23 4.07 -4.68
CA ARG A 1077 -30.17 3.25 -5.51
C ARG A 1077 -29.87 3.20 -7.02
N GLY A 1078 -28.78 3.83 -7.48
CA GLY A 1078 -28.36 3.91 -8.90
C GLY A 1078 -28.16 5.36 -9.37
N GLU A 1079 -28.86 6.30 -8.73
CA GLU A 1079 -28.73 7.75 -8.91
C GLU A 1079 -27.33 8.20 -8.47
N LEU A 1080 -26.65 9.03 -9.27
CA LEU A 1080 -25.40 9.67 -8.91
C LEU A 1080 -25.62 10.68 -7.77
N ALA A 1081 -25.00 10.43 -6.62
CA ALA A 1081 -25.07 11.31 -5.45
C ALA A 1081 -23.87 12.27 -5.37
N GLY A 1082 -22.67 11.80 -5.75
CA GLY A 1082 -21.45 12.60 -5.70
C GLY A 1082 -20.17 11.87 -6.10
N LEU A 1083 -19.03 12.53 -5.90
CA LEU A 1083 -17.69 12.05 -6.25
C LEU A 1083 -16.68 12.46 -5.16
N LEU A 1084 -15.68 11.61 -4.90
CA LEU A 1084 -14.48 11.98 -4.14
C LEU A 1084 -13.23 11.51 -4.88
N THR A 1085 -12.17 12.30 -4.89
CA THR A 1085 -10.86 11.95 -5.45
C THR A 1085 -9.79 11.80 -4.38
N LYS A 1086 -8.64 11.22 -4.76
CA LYS A 1086 -7.48 11.10 -3.86
C LYS A 1086 -6.98 12.47 -3.34
N LYS A 1087 -7.23 13.56 -4.08
CA LYS A 1087 -6.88 14.93 -3.64
C LYS A 1087 -7.78 15.38 -2.50
N ASP A 1088 -9.08 15.17 -2.62
CA ASP A 1088 -10.09 15.72 -1.71
C ASP A 1088 -10.03 14.96 -0.37
N LEU A 1089 -9.77 13.65 -0.43
CA LEU A 1089 -9.39 12.86 0.75
C LEU A 1089 -8.08 13.36 1.39
N TRP A 1090 -7.03 13.65 0.61
CA TRP A 1090 -5.77 14.18 1.14
C TRP A 1090 -5.95 15.57 1.77
N TYR A 1091 -6.80 16.41 1.17
CA TYR A 1091 -7.18 17.73 1.65
C TYR A 1091 -7.85 17.60 3.02
N VAL A 1092 -8.97 16.90 3.12
CA VAL A 1092 -9.72 16.71 4.39
C VAL A 1092 -8.87 16.08 5.51
N LEU A 1093 -7.90 15.21 5.19
CA LEU A 1093 -7.00 14.59 6.16
C LEU A 1093 -5.84 15.50 6.64
N ASN A 1094 -5.61 16.65 6.00
CA ASN A 1094 -4.57 17.63 6.40
C ASN A 1094 -5.16 19.02 6.75
N GLU A 1095 -6.38 19.34 6.31
CA GLU A 1095 -7.12 20.57 6.63
C GLU A 1095 -7.40 20.74 8.14
N GLY A 1096 -7.40 19.66 8.92
CA GLY A 1096 -7.61 19.71 10.38
C GLY A 1096 -6.57 20.51 11.17
N ASP A 1097 -5.44 20.89 10.54
CA ASP A 1097 -4.44 21.81 11.11
C ASP A 1097 -4.69 23.30 10.74
N PHE A 1098 -5.66 23.61 9.86
CA PHE A 1098 -5.98 24.99 9.44
C PHE A 1098 -7.27 25.53 10.07
N GLY A 1099 -7.13 26.50 10.98
CA GLY A 1099 -8.15 27.53 11.17
C GLY A 1099 -9.32 27.27 12.13
N HIS A 1100 -9.32 26.19 12.93
CA HIS A 1100 -10.19 26.16 14.10
C HIS A 1100 -9.68 27.16 15.15
N ASN A 1101 -10.41 28.27 15.33
CA ASN A 1101 -10.14 29.29 16.36
C ASN A 1101 -10.76 28.89 17.72
N ASP A 1102 -10.80 27.59 18.03
CA ASP A 1102 -11.33 27.09 19.28
C ASP A 1102 -10.28 27.23 20.38
N GLN A 1103 -10.60 28.02 21.42
CA GLN A 1103 -9.67 28.35 22.51
C GLN A 1103 -9.49 27.14 23.45
N LYS A 1104 -8.79 26.11 22.95
CA LYS A 1104 -8.48 24.87 23.70
C LYS A 1104 -7.86 25.25 25.05
N PRO A 1105 -8.39 24.81 26.21
CA PRO A 1105 -8.00 25.32 27.55
C PRO A 1105 -6.53 25.19 27.99
N LYS A 1106 -5.63 24.70 27.12
CA LYS A 1106 -4.17 24.65 27.32
C LYS A 1106 -3.40 25.74 26.54
N ALA A 1107 -4.06 26.45 25.62
CA ALA A 1107 -3.48 27.53 24.82
C ALA A 1107 -3.98 28.87 25.35
N ASN A 1108 -3.29 29.40 26.37
CA ASN A 1108 -3.63 30.67 27.02
C ASN A 1108 -3.11 31.86 26.20
N ILE A 1109 -3.61 31.98 24.96
CA ILE A 1109 -3.25 32.99 23.95
C ILE A 1109 -3.52 34.39 24.52
N SER A 1110 -2.56 35.30 24.34
CA SER A 1110 -2.69 36.69 24.81
C SER A 1110 -3.55 37.54 23.87
N LEU A 1111 -4.13 38.64 24.38
CA LEU A 1111 -4.93 39.57 23.56
C LEU A 1111 -4.08 40.21 22.44
N ASP A 1112 -2.79 40.43 22.70
CA ASP A 1112 -1.83 40.95 21.71
C ASP A 1112 -1.56 39.94 20.59
N GLU A 1113 -1.38 38.66 20.94
CA GLU A 1113 -1.18 37.56 20.00
C GLU A 1113 -2.45 37.28 19.17
N TYR A 1114 -3.63 37.32 19.79
CA TYR A 1114 -4.93 37.30 19.10
C TYR A 1114 -5.05 38.47 18.10
N SER A 1115 -4.69 39.68 18.51
CA SER A 1115 -4.70 40.87 17.66
C SER A 1115 -3.71 40.76 16.49
N GLN A 1116 -2.51 40.22 16.73
CA GLN A 1116 -1.52 39.98 15.69
C GLN A 1116 -2.03 38.94 14.68
N ASN A 1117 -2.55 37.80 15.15
CA ASN A 1117 -3.05 36.74 14.28
C ASN A 1117 -4.18 37.23 13.37
N LEU A 1118 -5.14 38.02 13.89
CA LEU A 1118 -6.16 38.68 13.06
C LEU A 1118 -5.54 39.64 12.03
N GLY A 1119 -4.50 40.38 12.42
CA GLY A 1119 -3.78 41.28 11.54
C GLY A 1119 -3.04 40.55 10.41
N ASP A 1120 -2.44 39.41 10.69
CA ASP A 1120 -1.71 38.60 9.73
C ASP A 1120 -2.69 37.90 8.75
N PHE A 1121 -3.83 37.36 9.23
CA PHE A 1121 -4.91 36.85 8.37
C PHE A 1121 -5.45 37.89 7.38
N VAL A 1122 -5.60 39.15 7.79
CA VAL A 1122 -6.04 40.25 6.90
C VAL A 1122 -5.07 40.47 5.74
N ASP A 1123 -3.77 40.33 5.98
CA ASP A 1123 -2.74 40.50 4.93
C ASP A 1123 -2.62 39.24 4.06
N GLU A 1124 -2.79 38.04 4.63
CA GLU A 1124 -2.85 36.78 3.87
C GLU A 1124 -4.03 36.75 2.89
N VAL A 1125 -5.25 37.09 3.35
CA VAL A 1125 -6.45 37.15 2.49
C VAL A 1125 -6.27 38.15 1.34
N ARG A 1126 -5.65 39.31 1.60
CA ARG A 1126 -5.29 40.28 0.55
C ARG A 1126 -4.24 39.74 -0.42
N SER A 1127 -3.25 38.99 0.07
CA SER A 1127 -2.22 38.37 -0.78
C SER A 1127 -2.81 37.31 -1.72
N ALA A 1128 -3.90 36.67 -1.32
CA ALA A 1128 -4.69 35.75 -2.14
C ALA A 1128 -5.70 36.46 -3.08
N GLY A 1129 -5.79 37.80 -3.04
CA GLY A 1129 -6.72 38.60 -3.84
C GLY A 1129 -8.14 38.73 -3.27
N GLY A 1130 -8.38 38.27 -2.04
CA GLY A 1130 -9.67 38.39 -1.36
C GLY A 1130 -9.88 39.75 -0.68
N THR A 1131 -11.15 40.08 -0.40
CA THR A 1131 -11.53 41.23 0.44
C THR A 1131 -11.72 40.77 1.88
N PRO A 1132 -10.86 41.17 2.84
CA PRO A 1132 -11.00 40.75 4.22
C PRO A 1132 -12.15 41.48 4.93
N ILE A 1133 -13.00 40.70 5.59
CA ILE A 1133 -14.10 41.16 6.45
C ILE A 1133 -13.94 40.45 7.79
N LEU A 1134 -13.67 41.20 8.86
CA LEU A 1134 -13.57 40.64 10.21
C LEU A 1134 -14.95 40.58 10.89
N VAL A 1135 -15.23 39.48 11.56
CA VAL A 1135 -16.45 39.28 12.36
C VAL A 1135 -16.03 39.24 13.81
N THR A 1136 -16.59 40.11 14.65
CA THR A 1136 -16.38 40.07 16.11
C THR A 1136 -16.87 38.74 16.69
N PRO A 1137 -16.31 38.25 17.82
CA PRO A 1137 -16.78 37.02 18.46
C PRO A 1137 -18.30 37.02 18.73
N LEU A 1138 -18.96 35.87 18.54
CA LEU A 1138 -20.34 35.69 18.98
C LEU A 1138 -20.45 35.85 20.50
N THR A 1139 -21.56 36.40 21.00
CA THR A 1139 -21.76 36.50 22.45
C THR A 1139 -21.88 35.12 23.12
N ARG A 1140 -21.33 34.98 24.33
CA ARG A 1140 -21.48 33.77 25.15
C ARG A 1140 -22.80 33.84 25.88
N ARG A 1141 -23.61 32.78 25.81
CA ARG A 1141 -25.02 32.78 26.26
C ARG A 1141 -25.16 32.58 27.79
N SER A 1142 -24.25 33.18 28.53
CA SER A 1142 -24.22 33.19 30.00
C SER A 1142 -24.93 34.44 30.51
N PHE A 1143 -25.92 34.27 31.38
CA PHE A 1143 -26.76 35.35 31.91
C PHE A 1143 -26.48 35.60 33.41
N SER A 1144 -26.62 36.84 33.85
CA SER A 1144 -26.47 37.25 35.25
C SER A 1144 -27.34 38.48 35.57
N GLY A 1145 -27.59 38.72 36.87
CA GLY A 1145 -28.43 39.81 37.35
C GLY A 1145 -29.94 39.48 37.37
N ASP A 1146 -30.72 40.46 37.82
CA ASP A 1146 -32.20 40.43 37.83
C ASP A 1146 -32.72 41.81 37.37
N PRO A 1147 -33.43 41.90 36.22
CA PRO A 1147 -33.70 40.82 35.27
C PRO A 1147 -32.39 40.28 34.63
N PRO A 1148 -32.34 38.99 34.25
CA PRO A 1148 -31.13 38.35 33.74
C PRO A 1148 -30.69 38.95 32.40
N ARG A 1149 -29.40 39.30 32.30
CA ARG A 1149 -28.77 39.83 31.07
C ARG A 1149 -27.48 39.10 30.74
N ILE A 1150 -27.14 39.07 29.46
CA ILE A 1150 -25.90 38.50 28.92
C ILE A 1150 -24.65 39.12 29.59
N VAL A 1151 -23.69 38.26 29.93
CA VAL A 1151 -22.38 38.65 30.46
C VAL A 1151 -21.38 38.85 29.32
N GLU A 1152 -20.94 40.09 29.09
CA GLU A 1152 -20.01 40.55 28.04
C GLU A 1152 -18.56 40.05 28.22
N SER A 1153 -18.40 38.74 28.36
CA SER A 1153 -17.15 38.01 28.63
C SER A 1153 -16.17 37.91 27.45
N LEU A 1154 -16.48 38.57 26.33
CA LEU A 1154 -15.64 38.67 25.11
C LEU A 1154 -15.53 40.13 24.60
N SER A 1155 -15.74 41.10 25.49
CA SER A 1155 -15.70 42.54 25.18
C SER A 1155 -14.29 43.01 24.77
N ASN A 1156 -13.23 42.48 25.40
CA ASN A 1156 -11.84 42.79 25.05
C ASN A 1156 -11.47 42.28 23.65
N GLU A 1157 -11.84 41.04 23.33
CA GLU A 1157 -11.61 40.38 22.04
C GLU A 1157 -12.40 41.06 20.92
N THR A 1158 -13.63 41.50 21.22
CA THR A 1158 -14.47 42.31 20.33
C THR A 1158 -13.80 43.66 20.02
N ALA A 1159 -13.34 44.39 21.05
CA ALA A 1159 -12.61 45.64 20.88
C ALA A 1159 -11.29 45.45 20.10
N ALA A 1160 -10.56 44.36 20.37
CA ALA A 1160 -9.35 43.99 19.62
C ALA A 1160 -9.63 43.71 18.14
N THR A 1161 -10.69 42.95 17.82
CA THR A 1161 -11.10 42.69 16.43
C THR A 1161 -11.38 43.99 15.66
N ILE A 1162 -12.09 44.93 16.30
CA ILE A 1162 -12.42 46.23 15.71
C ILE A 1162 -11.17 47.11 15.57
N ALA A 1163 -10.26 47.11 16.55
CA ALA A 1163 -8.99 47.83 16.49
C ALA A 1163 -8.07 47.31 15.35
N VAL A 1164 -8.01 45.99 15.16
CA VAL A 1164 -7.28 45.36 14.04
C VAL A 1164 -7.94 45.71 12.70
N ALA A 1165 -9.26 45.63 12.60
CA ALA A 1165 -9.98 46.00 11.38
C ALA A 1165 -9.68 47.46 10.97
N ASN A 1166 -9.77 48.39 11.91
CA ASN A 1166 -9.51 49.81 11.66
C ASN A 1166 -8.05 50.08 11.29
N SER A 1167 -7.08 49.50 12.03
CA SER A 1167 -5.64 49.73 11.81
C SER A 1167 -5.11 49.09 10.53
N LYS A 1168 -5.65 47.93 10.10
CA LYS A 1168 -5.34 47.30 8.80
C LYS A 1168 -6.23 47.80 7.66
N HIS A 1169 -7.22 48.67 7.91
CA HIS A 1169 -8.24 49.11 6.96
C HIS A 1169 -9.02 47.93 6.31
N ALA A 1170 -9.37 46.92 7.09
CA ALA A 1170 -10.27 45.85 6.70
C ALA A 1170 -11.74 46.24 6.95
N ARG A 1171 -12.67 45.59 6.26
CA ARG A 1171 -14.10 45.69 6.61
C ARG A 1171 -14.37 44.91 7.90
N TYR A 1172 -15.44 45.24 8.62
CA TYR A 1172 -15.87 44.44 9.77
C TYR A 1172 -17.37 44.54 10.04
N ILE A 1173 -17.94 43.54 10.70
CA ILE A 1173 -19.30 43.55 11.28
C ILE A 1173 -19.23 43.30 12.79
N ASP A 1174 -20.22 43.81 13.53
CA ASP A 1174 -20.32 43.66 14.99
C ASP A 1174 -21.42 42.65 15.35
N LEU A 1175 -21.07 41.37 15.20
CA LEU A 1175 -21.90 40.25 15.64
C LEU A 1175 -22.00 40.17 17.17
N ASN A 1176 -21.00 40.65 17.92
CA ASN A 1176 -21.00 40.54 19.38
C ASN A 1176 -22.12 41.38 19.97
N ARG A 1177 -22.25 42.63 19.50
CA ARG A 1177 -23.34 43.52 19.88
C ARG A 1177 -24.70 42.99 19.42
N ALA A 1178 -24.87 42.67 18.13
CA ALA A 1178 -26.17 42.23 17.60
C ALA A 1178 -26.68 40.94 18.26
N SER A 1179 -25.79 39.96 18.48
CA SER A 1179 -26.15 38.75 19.22
C SER A 1179 -26.42 39.00 20.70
N THR A 1180 -25.75 39.99 21.32
CA THR A 1180 -26.04 40.39 22.71
C THR A 1180 -27.39 41.10 22.83
N GLU A 1181 -27.74 41.98 21.90
CA GLU A 1181 -29.04 42.66 21.86
C GLU A 1181 -30.18 41.62 21.71
N TYR A 1182 -30.10 40.76 20.68
CA TYR A 1182 -31.07 39.68 20.43
C TYR A 1182 -31.18 38.66 21.59
N CYS A 1183 -30.06 38.19 22.14
CA CYS A 1183 -30.09 37.23 23.26
C CYS A 1183 -30.67 37.81 24.56
N ASN A 1184 -30.58 39.14 24.77
CA ASN A 1184 -31.25 39.81 25.88
C ASN A 1184 -32.76 40.00 25.64
N GLU A 1185 -33.21 40.04 24.38
CA GLU A 1185 -34.61 40.19 24.01
C GLU A 1185 -35.40 38.88 24.11
N ILE A 1186 -34.86 37.77 23.57
CA ILE A 1186 -35.50 36.44 23.68
C ILE A 1186 -35.40 35.84 25.08
N GLY A 1187 -34.44 36.29 25.90
CA GLY A 1187 -34.23 35.82 27.27
C GLY A 1187 -33.52 34.46 27.38
N PRO A 1188 -33.16 34.03 28.61
CA PRO A 1188 -32.26 32.90 28.83
C PRO A 1188 -32.81 31.55 28.35
N GLU A 1189 -34.08 31.22 28.62
CA GLU A 1189 -34.65 29.91 28.28
C GLU A 1189 -34.66 29.68 26.75
N ALA A 1190 -35.10 30.67 25.97
CA ALA A 1190 -35.05 30.64 24.51
C ALA A 1190 -33.60 30.60 24.00
N CYS A 1191 -32.74 31.46 24.54
CA CYS A 1191 -31.33 31.55 24.14
C CYS A 1191 -30.55 30.24 24.38
N HIS A 1192 -30.88 29.49 25.43
CA HIS A 1192 -30.27 28.19 25.74
C HIS A 1192 -30.74 27.06 24.81
N VAL A 1193 -31.85 27.21 24.08
CA VAL A 1193 -32.25 26.28 22.99
C VAL A 1193 -31.19 26.22 21.89
N TYR A 1194 -30.33 27.24 21.73
CA TYR A 1194 -29.24 27.26 20.74
C TYR A 1194 -27.93 26.62 21.20
N ASN A 1195 -27.81 26.19 22.46
CA ASN A 1195 -26.63 25.48 22.96
C ASN A 1195 -26.48 24.10 22.29
N LEU A 1196 -25.23 23.62 22.18
CA LEU A 1196 -24.95 22.29 21.67
C LEU A 1196 -25.23 21.23 22.75
N ASN A 1197 -26.22 20.36 22.51
CA ASN A 1197 -26.53 19.24 23.39
C ASN A 1197 -25.80 17.96 22.94
N ASP A 1198 -24.96 17.40 23.82
CA ASP A 1198 -24.23 16.14 23.63
C ASP A 1198 -25.18 14.92 23.70
N GLY A 1199 -25.97 14.74 22.64
CA GLY A 1199 -26.61 13.45 22.31
C GLY A 1199 -28.14 13.42 22.35
N GLY A 1200 -28.76 13.71 21.20
CA GLY A 1200 -29.91 12.95 20.66
C GLY A 1200 -31.29 13.05 21.34
N GLU A 1201 -31.41 13.47 22.60
CA GLU A 1201 -32.69 13.56 23.33
C GLU A 1201 -33.04 15.02 23.65
N VAL A 1202 -34.30 15.40 23.39
CA VAL A 1202 -34.76 16.80 23.41
C VAL A 1202 -35.14 17.29 24.82
N GLU A 1203 -35.32 16.40 25.79
CA GLU A 1203 -35.90 16.71 27.12
C GLU A 1203 -34.89 17.20 28.18
N LYS A 1204 -33.77 17.80 27.79
CA LYS A 1204 -32.78 18.40 28.71
C LYS A 1204 -32.34 19.80 28.26
N LEU A 1205 -33.07 20.81 28.73
CA LEU A 1205 -32.80 22.24 28.49
C LEU A 1205 -31.72 22.84 29.42
N ASN A 1206 -30.89 22.01 30.07
CA ASN A 1206 -29.81 22.43 30.97
C ASN A 1206 -28.43 22.11 30.38
N GLY A 1207 -28.13 22.63 29.19
CA GLY A 1207 -26.83 22.45 28.54
C GLY A 1207 -25.75 23.36 29.15
N GLU A 1208 -24.69 22.78 29.73
CA GLU A 1208 -23.60 23.53 30.37
C GLU A 1208 -22.73 24.32 29.35
N ASP A 1209 -22.73 23.93 28.06
CA ASP A 1209 -21.96 24.58 27.00
C ASP A 1209 -22.65 25.83 26.42
N ASN A 1210 -22.36 26.97 27.03
CA ASN A 1210 -22.79 28.29 26.57
C ASN A 1210 -21.88 28.90 25.48
N THR A 1211 -21.03 28.09 24.83
CA THR A 1211 -20.06 28.53 23.81
C THR A 1211 -20.36 27.97 22.43
N HIS A 1212 -20.61 26.66 22.28
CA HIS A 1212 -20.91 26.06 20.98
C HIS A 1212 -22.40 26.18 20.59
N LEU A 1213 -22.67 26.25 19.29
CA LEU A 1213 -24.02 26.32 18.73
C LEU A 1213 -24.47 24.95 18.21
N ASN A 1214 -25.77 24.67 18.32
CA ASN A 1214 -26.40 23.61 17.54
C ASN A 1214 -26.83 24.09 16.12
N VAL A 1215 -27.50 23.21 15.38
CA VAL A 1215 -27.91 23.45 13.98
C VAL A 1215 -28.89 24.61 13.82
N TRP A 1216 -29.78 24.86 14.79
CA TRP A 1216 -30.72 25.99 14.73
C TRP A 1216 -30.02 27.30 15.09
N GLY A 1217 -29.19 27.29 16.13
CA GLY A 1217 -28.37 28.44 16.51
C GLY A 1217 -27.44 28.89 15.38
N SER A 1218 -26.83 27.96 14.62
CA SER A 1218 -25.96 28.32 13.49
C SER A 1218 -26.73 28.88 12.28
N ILE A 1219 -28.00 28.51 12.09
CA ILE A 1219 -28.89 29.15 11.10
C ILE A 1219 -29.22 30.59 11.53
N VAL A 1220 -29.63 30.80 12.79
CA VAL A 1220 -30.01 32.11 13.33
C VAL A 1220 -28.83 33.09 13.31
N PHE A 1221 -27.72 32.76 13.98
CA PHE A 1221 -26.56 33.66 14.04
C PHE A 1221 -25.82 33.75 12.69
N GLY A 1222 -25.87 32.69 11.86
CA GLY A 1222 -25.39 32.74 10.47
C GLY A 1222 -26.21 33.68 9.59
N ARG A 1223 -27.53 33.76 9.80
CA ARG A 1223 -28.38 34.74 9.13
C ARG A 1223 -28.09 36.16 9.59
N MET A 1224 -27.96 36.37 10.90
CA MET A 1224 -27.59 37.66 11.50
C MET A 1224 -26.26 38.19 10.92
N VAL A 1225 -25.25 37.33 10.72
CA VAL A 1225 -24.02 37.69 10.00
C VAL A 1225 -24.30 38.19 8.58
N SER A 1226 -25.12 37.45 7.80
CA SER A 1226 -25.47 37.85 6.43
C SER A 1226 -26.20 39.19 6.38
N ASP A 1227 -27.08 39.48 7.34
CA ASP A 1227 -27.86 40.71 7.34
C ASP A 1227 -27.01 41.92 7.75
N LEU A 1228 -26.18 41.80 8.80
CA LEU A 1228 -25.18 42.81 9.18
C LEU A 1228 -24.18 43.11 8.04
N MET A 1229 -23.82 42.11 7.23
CA MET A 1229 -22.96 42.31 6.06
C MET A 1229 -23.66 43.12 4.96
N VAL A 1230 -24.93 42.84 4.68
CA VAL A 1230 -25.71 43.54 3.64
C VAL A 1230 -26.09 44.95 4.06
N GLU A 1231 -26.51 45.14 5.32
CA GLU A 1231 -26.83 46.45 5.90
C GLU A 1231 -25.63 47.40 5.84
N LYS A 1232 -24.47 46.92 6.28
CA LYS A 1232 -23.24 47.73 6.39
C LYS A 1232 -22.49 47.87 5.07
N TYR A 1233 -22.65 46.91 4.15
CA TYR A 1233 -21.93 46.84 2.87
C TYR A 1233 -22.84 46.34 1.73
N TRP A 1234 -23.59 47.27 1.13
CA TRP A 1234 -24.56 46.99 0.06
C TRP A 1234 -24.00 46.22 -1.15
N ASP A 1235 -22.70 46.32 -1.42
CA ASP A 1235 -22.02 45.61 -2.52
C ASP A 1235 -21.88 44.09 -2.27
N ILE A 1236 -22.09 43.65 -1.02
CA ILE A 1236 -22.16 42.24 -0.64
C ILE A 1236 -23.51 41.61 -1.04
N ALA A 1237 -24.57 42.42 -1.18
CA ALA A 1237 -25.94 41.94 -1.42
C ALA A 1237 -26.09 41.04 -2.67
N PHE A 1238 -25.25 41.22 -3.69
CA PHE A 1238 -25.22 40.38 -4.89
C PHE A 1238 -24.78 38.93 -4.61
N TRP A 1239 -23.98 38.72 -3.56
CA TRP A 1239 -23.40 37.42 -3.19
C TRP A 1239 -24.21 36.67 -2.13
N THR A 1240 -25.21 37.32 -1.53
CA THR A 1240 -26.06 36.78 -0.47
C THR A 1240 -27.50 36.61 -0.94
N LYS A 1241 -28.16 35.50 -0.59
CA LYS A 1241 -29.60 35.34 -0.83
C LYS A 1241 -30.39 35.97 0.32
N PRO A 1242 -31.39 36.83 0.04
CA PRO A 1242 -32.26 37.36 1.09
C PRO A 1242 -33.21 36.27 1.61
N ASN A 1243 -33.38 36.20 2.92
CA ASN A 1243 -34.40 35.41 3.59
C ASN A 1243 -35.19 36.34 4.52
N VAL A 1244 -36.14 37.07 3.93
CA VAL A 1244 -36.87 38.16 4.59
C VAL A 1244 -37.66 37.66 5.81
N THR A 1245 -38.21 36.45 5.75
CA THR A 1245 -38.94 35.84 6.88
C THR A 1245 -38.03 35.65 8.09
N MET A 1246 -36.89 34.97 7.92
CA MET A 1246 -35.95 34.74 9.03
C MET A 1246 -35.32 36.03 9.54
N SER A 1247 -35.03 37.00 8.66
CA SER A 1247 -34.57 38.33 9.09
C SER A 1247 -35.60 39.05 9.97
N TRP A 1248 -36.88 39.01 9.58
CA TRP A 1248 -37.98 39.61 10.35
C TRP A 1248 -38.21 38.88 11.68
N GLU A 1249 -38.16 37.55 11.68
CA GLU A 1249 -38.28 36.71 12.88
C GLU A 1249 -37.14 36.98 13.88
N ILE A 1250 -35.92 37.25 13.41
CA ILE A 1250 -34.79 37.67 14.25
C ILE A 1250 -34.98 39.11 14.76
N GLU A 1251 -35.36 40.04 13.89
CA GLU A 1251 -35.58 41.47 14.22
C GLU A 1251 -36.67 41.70 15.28
N HIS A 1252 -37.61 40.77 15.42
CA HIS A 1252 -38.75 40.87 16.36
C HIS A 1252 -38.66 39.88 17.54
N GLY A 1253 -37.52 39.18 17.72
CA GLY A 1253 -37.36 38.18 18.79
C GLY A 1253 -38.30 36.96 18.69
N VAL A 1254 -38.85 36.70 17.51
CA VAL A 1254 -39.83 35.61 17.25
C VAL A 1254 -39.14 34.31 16.83
N ALA A 1255 -37.94 34.40 16.26
CA ALA A 1255 -37.07 33.23 16.08
C ALA A 1255 -36.63 32.73 17.47
N VAL A 1256 -37.18 31.58 17.87
CA VAL A 1256 -36.87 30.81 19.09
C VAL A 1256 -36.70 29.34 18.69
#